data_AF-A0A928UG96-F1
#
_entry.id   AF-A0A928UG96-F1
#
_cell.length_a   1.000
_cell.length_b   1.000
_cell.length_c   1.000
_cell.angle_alpha   90.00
_cell.angle_beta   90.00
_cell.angle_gamma   90.00
#
_symmetry.space_group_name_H-M   'P 1'
#
loop_
_entity.id
_entity.type
_entity.pdbx_description
1 polymer ?
#
loop_
_entity_poly.entity_id
_entity_poly.type
_entity_poly.pdbx_seq_one_letter_code
_entity_poly.pdbx_strand_id
1 'polypeptide(L)'
;MSKLAKKLSAIALCSVFASMQMSAFAFSNVDTGLGKVDPNGNAMSGAIINSATEGLVGVDTSKSGTATLDFNNNTHVKWDSLNVGEGETLNFNAVDGKSGLTVINTVVGSDMTQVYGTINSNEGISKLIISNPNGMLFDGASFTAAGDLQLTTQALAVNYMNGNLDIKGLNQEAINGITISNSTFDINGGTFNVTAPTVKILGGYIGADKGLKLVTANGQDFLLCPTTSADEYHEAVVMKAIKIDGDVHIVSASDLINLNNGGTINGNLTIDSDGNVALNAGLEIDSANRSEKFNYNKNTDPKLTVNGDVKVINDGRISYLRNAKVTGNVDMSNSGGFLEISDVNVDKDVNLTTTVKSNEEVKHFVHVVGDNDIKGNLNVDSIHNVHIGGYDSKLENLANGSLKVGKDLKVFAREGSVKVTVDTEADKVDLKSGTLNIITDGVATIKANDYKFEAKHYIGGVDKKENIIDAMENYKPIPVVNKYTYLNIEDGNISKVVTTDSNGIVMLRSNNNMNLDGMSGVKTAILSAGKDIVIGDDVHAGKISVQGETDRLTVNNNANARDYILDYINIKDTALITINPETEITYEMANGDNGWNKGVQTKDNTYLVVPGMPEEPPVDPEPVIDDNNENVKVLRNLEKNPVASAIDANQVYTPVAFAADLDEEIDTGVRKNVDGSVTVVRPFTPNN
;
A
#
# COMPACT_ATOMS: atom_id res chain seq x y z
N MET A 1 -73.12 61.65 -9.42
CA MET A 1 -71.69 61.71 -9.01
C MET A 1 -71.10 60.36 -8.52
N SER A 2 -71.88 59.30 -8.26
CA SER A 2 -71.35 58.03 -7.73
C SER A 2 -70.72 57.05 -8.74
N LYS A 3 -70.85 57.29 -10.06
CA LYS A 3 -70.26 56.45 -11.12
C LYS A 3 -68.86 56.91 -11.58
N LEU A 4 -68.43 58.13 -11.23
CA LEU A 4 -67.09 58.64 -11.57
C LEU A 4 -66.03 58.18 -10.55
N ALA A 5 -66.39 58.13 -9.26
CA ALA A 5 -65.49 57.69 -8.18
C ALA A 5 -65.10 56.20 -8.26
N LYS A 6 -65.99 55.33 -8.76
CA LYS A 6 -65.70 53.88 -8.93
C LYS A 6 -64.80 53.56 -10.13
N LYS A 7 -64.66 54.46 -11.12
CA LYS A 7 -63.76 54.25 -12.26
C LYS A 7 -62.33 54.76 -11.98
N LEU A 8 -62.17 55.81 -11.17
CA LEU A 8 -60.84 56.25 -10.73
C LEU A 8 -60.17 55.24 -9.78
N SER A 9 -60.94 54.55 -8.92
CA SER A 9 -60.36 53.54 -8.01
C SER A 9 -59.91 52.28 -8.73
N ALA A 10 -60.59 51.86 -9.80
CA ALA A 10 -60.19 50.68 -10.56
C ALA A 10 -58.94 50.94 -11.43
N ILE A 11 -58.78 52.14 -11.99
CA ILE A 11 -57.57 52.51 -12.74
C ILE A 11 -56.38 52.71 -11.79
N ALA A 12 -56.59 53.32 -10.62
CA ALA A 12 -55.56 53.45 -9.59
C ALA A 12 -55.15 52.09 -8.98
N LEU A 13 -56.10 51.16 -8.81
CA LEU A 13 -55.79 49.81 -8.33
C LEU A 13 -55.13 48.96 -9.41
N CYS A 14 -55.50 49.10 -10.69
CA CYS A 14 -54.78 48.46 -11.80
C CYS A 14 -53.38 49.05 -12.03
N SER A 15 -53.16 50.35 -11.80
CA SER A 15 -51.81 50.92 -11.82
C SER A 15 -50.97 50.49 -10.61
N VAL A 16 -51.61 50.29 -9.43
CA VAL A 16 -50.94 49.75 -8.24
C VAL A 16 -50.62 48.26 -8.42
N PHE A 17 -51.52 47.45 -8.99
CA PHE A 17 -51.24 46.04 -9.32
C PHE A 17 -50.27 45.89 -10.51
N ALA A 18 -50.29 46.79 -11.50
CA ALA A 18 -49.26 46.84 -12.55
C ALA A 18 -47.91 47.35 -12.03
N SER A 19 -47.88 48.11 -10.91
CA SER A 19 -46.63 48.45 -10.21
C SER A 19 -46.19 47.40 -9.18
N MET A 20 -47.05 46.44 -8.83
CA MET A 20 -46.74 45.33 -7.91
C MET A 20 -46.47 44.00 -8.65
N GLN A 21 -46.59 43.98 -9.98
CA GLN A 21 -46.06 42.95 -10.85
C GLN A 21 -45.15 43.61 -11.89
N MET A 22 -43.88 43.77 -11.56
CA MET A 22 -42.71 43.88 -12.44
C MET A 22 -41.56 44.37 -11.53
N SER A 23 -40.96 43.48 -10.72
CA SER A 23 -39.53 43.63 -10.47
C SER A 23 -38.86 43.39 -11.82
N ALA A 24 -38.69 44.45 -12.60
CA ALA A 24 -38.16 44.37 -13.94
C ALA A 24 -36.77 43.73 -13.86
N PHE A 25 -36.60 42.57 -14.51
CA PHE A 25 -35.27 42.04 -14.79
C PHE A 25 -34.50 43.14 -15.55
N ALA A 26 -33.52 43.76 -14.91
CA ALA A 26 -32.85 44.97 -15.43
C ALA A 26 -31.96 44.67 -16.64
N PHE A 27 -31.59 43.41 -16.83
CA PHE A 27 -30.72 42.92 -17.90
C PHE A 27 -31.44 41.78 -18.61
N SER A 28 -31.80 41.97 -19.88
CA SER A 28 -32.39 40.94 -20.73
C SER A 28 -31.78 40.97 -22.12
N ASN A 29 -31.41 39.80 -22.64
CA ASN A 29 -30.75 39.60 -23.94
C ASN A 29 -29.47 40.43 -24.12
N VAL A 30 -28.58 40.41 -23.13
CA VAL A 30 -27.30 41.14 -23.17
C VAL A 30 -26.20 40.23 -23.74
N ASP A 31 -25.70 40.55 -24.94
CA ASP A 31 -24.48 39.94 -25.50
C ASP A 31 -23.24 40.56 -24.82
N THR A 32 -22.45 39.73 -24.14
CA THR A 32 -21.22 40.18 -23.47
C THR A 32 -20.05 40.40 -24.44
N GLY A 33 -20.19 39.95 -25.70
CA GLY A 33 -19.15 40.01 -26.70
C GLY A 33 -18.11 38.89 -26.61
N LEU A 34 -18.19 38.01 -25.59
CA LEU A 34 -17.27 36.90 -25.37
C LEU A 34 -17.73 35.61 -26.08
N GLY A 35 -16.80 34.68 -26.26
CA GLY A 35 -17.04 33.26 -26.49
C GLY A 35 -17.53 32.92 -27.88
N LYS A 36 -17.16 33.72 -28.89
CA LYS A 36 -17.66 33.56 -30.27
C LYS A 36 -16.88 32.52 -31.09
N VAL A 37 -15.65 32.20 -30.69
CA VAL A 37 -14.81 31.20 -31.36
C VAL A 37 -14.01 30.36 -30.36
N ASP A 38 -13.74 29.11 -30.71
CA ASP A 38 -12.82 28.21 -30.00
C ASP A 38 -11.35 28.46 -30.45
N PRO A 39 -10.34 27.84 -29.81
CA PRO A 39 -8.93 27.98 -30.20
C PRO A 39 -8.61 27.51 -31.63
N ASN A 40 -9.49 26.70 -32.25
CA ASN A 40 -9.35 26.22 -33.61
C ASN A 40 -10.07 27.13 -34.64
N GLY A 41 -10.70 28.21 -34.19
CA GLY A 41 -11.46 29.15 -35.01
C GLY A 41 -12.87 28.68 -35.38
N ASN A 42 -13.40 27.63 -34.73
CA ASN A 42 -14.78 27.19 -34.92
C ASN A 42 -15.74 28.13 -34.18
N ALA A 43 -16.91 28.38 -34.77
CA ALA A 43 -17.91 29.23 -34.16
C ALA A 43 -18.52 28.62 -32.88
N MET A 44 -18.70 29.46 -31.88
CA MET A 44 -19.36 29.17 -30.61
C MET A 44 -20.52 30.14 -30.37
N SER A 45 -21.46 29.78 -29.50
CA SER A 45 -22.70 30.54 -29.28
C SER A 45 -22.55 31.81 -28.44
N GLY A 46 -21.32 32.23 -28.14
CA GLY A 46 -21.05 33.42 -27.32
C GLY A 46 -21.40 33.24 -25.84
N ALA A 47 -21.35 34.34 -25.10
CA ALA A 47 -21.93 34.46 -23.76
C ALA A 47 -23.03 35.53 -23.75
N ILE A 48 -24.28 35.07 -23.65
CA ILE A 48 -25.49 35.88 -23.79
C ILE A 48 -26.36 35.74 -22.54
N ILE A 49 -26.58 36.85 -21.83
CA ILE A 49 -27.46 36.89 -20.66
C ILE A 49 -28.91 36.97 -21.14
N ASN A 50 -29.71 35.97 -20.80
CA ASN A 50 -31.15 35.93 -21.05
C ASN A 50 -31.90 36.89 -20.12
N SER A 51 -31.64 36.75 -18.82
CA SER A 51 -32.25 37.56 -17.75
C SER A 51 -31.44 37.52 -16.46
N ALA A 52 -31.55 38.54 -15.60
CA ALA A 52 -30.93 38.55 -14.27
C ALA A 52 -31.79 39.25 -13.22
N THR A 53 -31.76 38.74 -11.98
CA THR A 53 -32.44 39.36 -10.82
C THR A 53 -31.78 40.69 -10.41
N GLU A 54 -32.44 41.47 -9.56
CA GLU A 54 -32.08 42.86 -9.19
C GLU A 54 -30.68 43.06 -8.59
N GLY A 55 -29.99 42.00 -8.14
CA GLY A 55 -28.64 42.12 -7.57
C GLY A 55 -27.50 42.33 -8.59
N LEU A 56 -27.74 42.08 -9.89
CA LEU A 56 -26.85 42.51 -10.97
C LEU A 56 -27.09 44.00 -11.21
N VAL A 57 -26.05 44.83 -11.15
CA VAL A 57 -26.15 46.29 -11.29
C VAL A 57 -25.35 46.87 -12.45
N GLY A 58 -24.45 46.09 -13.06
CA GLY A 58 -23.66 46.53 -14.21
C GLY A 58 -23.15 45.37 -15.06
N VAL A 59 -23.06 45.61 -16.37
CA VAL A 59 -22.37 44.76 -17.33
C VAL A 59 -21.48 45.66 -18.19
N ASP A 60 -20.17 45.64 -17.94
CA ASP A 60 -19.18 46.42 -18.70
C ASP A 60 -18.49 45.55 -19.75
N THR A 61 -18.67 45.91 -21.01
CA THR A 61 -18.06 45.28 -22.20
C THR A 61 -17.21 46.27 -23.00
N SER A 62 -16.87 47.42 -22.40
CA SER A 62 -16.15 48.51 -23.07
C SER A 62 -14.73 48.11 -23.51
N LYS A 63 -14.11 47.14 -22.83
CA LYS A 63 -12.82 46.57 -23.18
C LYS A 63 -13.01 45.33 -24.05
N SER A 64 -12.49 45.38 -25.28
CA SER A 64 -12.51 44.23 -26.20
C SER A 64 -11.89 42.99 -25.53
N GLY A 65 -12.58 41.85 -25.65
CA GLY A 65 -12.16 40.59 -25.03
C GLY A 65 -12.35 40.54 -23.51
N THR A 66 -13.07 41.48 -22.90
CA THR A 66 -13.35 41.46 -21.46
C THR A 66 -14.81 41.84 -21.19
N ALA A 67 -15.49 41.03 -20.38
CA ALA A 67 -16.78 41.38 -19.81
C ALA A 67 -16.71 41.36 -18.28
N THR A 68 -17.26 42.39 -17.64
CA THR A 68 -17.31 42.51 -16.17
C THR A 68 -18.75 42.64 -15.72
N LEU A 69 -19.19 41.74 -14.84
CA LEU A 69 -20.52 41.76 -14.22
C LEU A 69 -20.38 42.24 -12.78
N ASP A 70 -21.09 43.33 -12.46
CA ASP A 70 -21.04 43.98 -11.15
C ASP A 70 -22.30 43.65 -10.33
N PHE A 71 -22.09 43.17 -9.10
CA PHE A 71 -23.12 42.69 -8.19
C PHE A 71 -23.12 43.46 -6.88
N ASN A 72 -24.30 43.82 -6.36
CA ASN A 72 -24.44 44.45 -5.04
C ASN A 72 -25.34 43.67 -4.07
N ASN A 73 -25.88 42.54 -4.51
CA ASN A 73 -26.69 41.62 -3.72
C ASN A 73 -26.58 40.18 -4.27
N ASN A 74 -27.13 39.21 -3.56
CA ASN A 74 -27.30 37.85 -4.08
C ASN A 74 -28.06 37.89 -5.40
N THR A 75 -27.58 37.14 -6.39
CA THR A 75 -28.06 37.29 -7.77
C THR A 75 -28.20 35.94 -8.47
N HIS A 76 -29.27 35.81 -9.25
CA HIS A 76 -29.42 34.78 -10.26
C HIS A 76 -29.30 35.38 -11.66
N VAL A 77 -28.33 34.90 -12.43
CA VAL A 77 -28.13 35.22 -13.85
C VAL A 77 -28.49 34.00 -14.69
N LYS A 78 -29.43 34.18 -15.60
CA LYS A 78 -29.80 33.19 -16.61
C LYS A 78 -29.09 33.52 -17.91
N TRP A 79 -28.42 32.53 -18.47
CA TRP A 79 -27.65 32.62 -19.70
C TRP A 79 -28.34 31.80 -20.80
N ASP A 80 -28.52 32.36 -21.99
CA ASP A 80 -28.86 31.54 -23.16
C ASP A 80 -27.65 30.69 -23.53
N SER A 81 -26.46 31.29 -23.51
CA SER A 81 -25.17 30.63 -23.69
C SER A 81 -24.14 31.25 -22.75
N LEU A 82 -23.17 30.47 -22.27
CA LEU A 82 -22.07 30.96 -21.44
C LEU A 82 -20.76 30.32 -21.94
N ASN A 83 -19.94 31.12 -22.61
CA ASN A 83 -18.66 30.70 -23.17
C ASN A 83 -17.61 31.81 -23.00
N VAL A 84 -16.33 31.43 -22.91
CA VAL A 84 -15.20 32.37 -22.89
C VAL A 84 -14.10 31.82 -23.78
N GLY A 85 -13.77 32.53 -24.85
CA GLY A 85 -12.76 32.15 -25.84
C GLY A 85 -11.32 32.37 -25.34
N GLU A 86 -10.35 31.88 -26.10
CA GLU A 86 -8.93 32.05 -25.77
C GLU A 86 -8.54 33.54 -25.73
N GLY A 87 -7.83 33.95 -24.69
CA GLY A 87 -7.43 35.35 -24.47
C GLY A 87 -8.55 36.28 -24.00
N GLU A 88 -9.77 35.77 -23.83
CA GLU A 88 -10.90 36.54 -23.29
C GLU A 88 -11.00 36.43 -21.76
N THR A 89 -11.72 37.35 -21.13
CA THR A 89 -11.88 37.39 -19.66
C THR A 89 -13.30 37.74 -19.23
N LEU A 90 -13.87 36.93 -18.34
CA LEU A 90 -15.15 37.19 -17.66
C LEU A 90 -14.91 37.43 -16.15
N ASN A 91 -15.30 38.60 -15.65
CA ASN A 91 -15.14 38.96 -14.25
C ASN A 91 -16.49 39.03 -13.52
N PHE A 92 -16.57 38.42 -12.34
CA PHE A 92 -17.67 38.53 -11.39
C PHE A 92 -17.24 39.39 -10.19
N ASN A 93 -17.74 40.62 -10.10
CA ASN A 93 -17.31 41.58 -9.11
C ASN A 93 -18.43 41.94 -8.14
N ALA A 94 -18.20 41.75 -6.84
CA ALA A 94 -18.95 42.49 -5.84
C ALA A 94 -18.49 43.96 -5.86
N VAL A 95 -19.45 44.89 -5.90
CA VAL A 95 -19.20 46.34 -5.92
C VAL A 95 -19.81 47.02 -4.70
N ASP A 96 -19.58 48.33 -4.55
CA ASP A 96 -20.13 49.16 -3.47
C ASP A 96 -19.81 48.65 -2.04
N GLY A 97 -18.65 48.01 -1.88
CA GLY A 97 -18.20 47.44 -0.61
C GLY A 97 -19.05 46.26 -0.12
N LYS A 98 -19.82 45.62 -1.00
CA LYS A 98 -20.61 44.42 -0.68
C LYS A 98 -19.72 43.19 -0.61
N SER A 99 -20.06 42.29 0.32
CA SER A 99 -19.35 41.04 0.55
C SER A 99 -20.33 39.94 0.97
N GLY A 100 -19.88 38.69 0.93
CA GLY A 100 -20.74 37.57 1.31
C GLY A 100 -21.81 37.24 0.26
N LEU A 101 -21.62 37.69 -0.98
CA LEU A 101 -22.62 37.51 -2.04
C LEU A 101 -22.59 36.07 -2.57
N THR A 102 -23.77 35.58 -2.92
CA THR A 102 -23.96 34.35 -3.71
C THR A 102 -24.43 34.73 -5.11
N VAL A 103 -23.68 34.31 -6.12
CA VAL A 103 -24.01 34.52 -7.54
C VAL A 103 -24.23 33.17 -8.21
N ILE A 104 -25.44 32.97 -8.74
CA ILE A 104 -25.84 31.75 -9.43
C ILE A 104 -25.97 32.05 -10.91
N ASN A 105 -25.27 31.28 -11.73
CA ASN A 105 -25.33 31.31 -13.18
C ASN A 105 -25.96 30.02 -13.68
N THR A 106 -27.11 30.11 -14.36
CA THR A 106 -27.74 28.94 -14.98
C THR A 106 -27.80 29.13 -16.49
N VAL A 107 -27.27 28.18 -17.25
CA VAL A 107 -27.46 28.13 -18.70
C VAL A 107 -28.79 27.44 -19.00
N VAL A 108 -29.67 28.15 -19.72
CA VAL A 108 -31.01 27.68 -20.10
C VAL A 108 -31.12 27.32 -21.57
N GLY A 109 -30.15 27.70 -22.40
CA GLY A 109 -30.06 27.26 -23.80
C GLY A 109 -29.57 25.81 -23.94
N SER A 110 -29.38 25.38 -25.19
CA SER A 110 -29.04 23.99 -25.54
C SER A 110 -27.55 23.68 -25.54
N ASP A 111 -26.69 24.69 -25.41
CA ASP A 111 -25.27 24.54 -25.65
C ASP A 111 -24.48 24.27 -24.36
N MET A 112 -23.40 23.50 -24.50
CA MET A 112 -22.39 23.35 -23.45
C MET A 112 -21.71 24.68 -23.14
N THR A 113 -21.23 24.81 -21.90
CA THR A 113 -20.33 25.90 -21.53
C THR A 113 -18.90 25.51 -21.91
N GLN A 114 -18.26 26.31 -22.75
CA GLN A 114 -16.90 26.12 -23.21
C GLN A 114 -16.04 27.31 -22.81
N VAL A 115 -14.98 27.04 -22.05
CA VAL A 115 -14.09 28.04 -21.46
C VAL A 115 -12.65 27.71 -21.83
N TYR A 116 -12.06 28.58 -22.63
CA TYR A 116 -10.66 28.57 -23.05
C TYR A 116 -9.89 29.80 -22.53
N GLY A 117 -10.61 30.80 -22.03
CA GLY A 117 -10.05 32.04 -21.49
C GLY A 117 -10.01 32.07 -19.97
N THR A 118 -10.21 33.28 -19.43
CA THR A 118 -10.10 33.55 -17.99
C THR A 118 -11.47 33.83 -17.36
N ILE A 119 -11.74 33.26 -16.18
CA ILE A 119 -12.88 33.62 -15.33
C ILE A 119 -12.35 34.02 -13.95
N ASN A 120 -12.77 35.19 -13.45
CA ASN A 120 -12.37 35.68 -12.13
C ASN A 120 -13.59 36.01 -11.27
N SER A 121 -13.53 35.73 -9.96
CA SER A 121 -14.41 36.33 -8.96
C SER A 121 -13.62 37.00 -7.83
N ASN A 122 -14.07 38.18 -7.40
CA ASN A 122 -13.40 38.94 -6.34
C ASN A 122 -13.86 38.51 -4.93
N GLU A 123 -13.17 39.01 -3.90
CA GLU A 123 -13.36 38.66 -2.48
C GLU A 123 -14.78 38.93 -1.93
N GLY A 124 -15.56 39.81 -2.57
CA GLY A 124 -16.93 40.04 -2.12
C GLY A 124 -17.90 38.94 -2.55
N ILE A 125 -17.53 38.12 -3.54
CA ILE A 125 -18.29 36.95 -3.98
C ILE A 125 -17.89 35.74 -3.14
N SER A 126 -18.70 35.43 -2.13
CA SER A 126 -18.47 34.28 -1.25
C SER A 126 -18.80 32.93 -1.88
N LYS A 127 -19.74 32.91 -2.84
CA LYS A 127 -20.18 31.70 -3.54
C LYS A 127 -20.48 32.00 -5.00
N LEU A 128 -19.80 31.31 -5.90
CA LEU A 128 -20.08 31.33 -7.33
C LEU A 128 -20.57 29.95 -7.77
N ILE A 129 -21.78 29.89 -8.33
CA ILE A 129 -22.37 28.65 -8.85
C ILE A 129 -22.54 28.79 -10.36
N ILE A 130 -22.07 27.82 -11.12
CA ILE A 130 -22.31 27.70 -12.56
C ILE A 130 -22.99 26.35 -12.83
N SER A 131 -24.18 26.43 -13.43
CA SER A 131 -25.06 25.30 -13.71
C SER A 131 -25.33 25.21 -15.21
N ASN A 132 -24.96 24.10 -15.84
CA ASN A 132 -25.30 23.81 -17.24
C ASN A 132 -25.61 22.31 -17.46
N PRO A 133 -26.89 21.93 -17.62
CA PRO A 133 -27.30 20.54 -17.88
C PRO A 133 -26.74 19.93 -19.16
N ASN A 134 -26.31 20.76 -20.12
CA ASN A 134 -25.72 20.28 -21.36
C ASN A 134 -24.25 19.87 -21.21
N GLY A 135 -23.60 20.20 -20.09
CA GLY A 135 -22.19 19.91 -19.80
C GLY A 135 -21.27 21.13 -19.84
N MET A 136 -20.03 20.93 -19.39
CA MET A 136 -19.02 21.99 -19.39
C MET A 136 -17.63 21.47 -19.80
N LEU A 137 -16.91 22.30 -20.55
CA LEU A 137 -15.52 22.08 -20.96
C LEU A 137 -14.69 23.30 -20.56
N PHE A 138 -13.65 23.07 -19.78
CA PHE A 138 -12.58 24.01 -19.51
C PHE A 138 -11.32 23.43 -20.13
N ASP A 139 -10.70 24.12 -21.10
CA ASP A 139 -9.51 23.61 -21.78
C ASP A 139 -8.48 24.74 -21.94
N GLY A 140 -7.35 24.62 -21.24
CA GLY A 140 -6.39 25.73 -21.13
C GLY A 140 -6.91 26.94 -20.34
N ALA A 141 -8.03 26.78 -19.61
CA ALA A 141 -8.67 27.88 -18.90
C ALA A 141 -7.90 28.33 -17.65
N SER A 142 -8.06 29.60 -17.28
CA SER A 142 -7.65 30.13 -15.98
C SER A 142 -8.88 30.55 -15.18
N PHE A 143 -9.09 29.95 -14.02
CA PHE A 143 -10.22 30.25 -13.15
C PHE A 143 -9.72 30.68 -11.77
N THR A 144 -10.08 31.88 -11.32
CA THR A 144 -9.79 32.33 -9.96
C THR A 144 -11.09 32.64 -9.23
N ALA A 145 -11.26 32.10 -8.02
CA ALA A 145 -12.38 32.44 -7.15
C ALA A 145 -11.90 32.70 -5.73
N ALA A 146 -12.37 33.80 -5.14
CA ALA A 146 -12.04 34.16 -3.76
C ALA A 146 -12.95 33.52 -2.69
N GLY A 147 -13.97 32.77 -3.13
CA GLY A 147 -14.96 32.10 -2.30
C GLY A 147 -15.25 30.69 -2.80
N ASP A 148 -16.32 30.05 -2.32
CA ASP A 148 -16.71 28.72 -2.80
C ASP A 148 -17.04 28.75 -4.30
N LEU A 149 -16.54 27.78 -5.05
CA LEU A 149 -16.91 27.53 -6.43
C LEU A 149 -17.73 26.24 -6.51
N GLN A 150 -18.88 26.30 -7.19
CA GLN A 150 -19.66 25.11 -7.54
C GLN A 150 -19.90 25.06 -9.05
N LEU A 151 -19.42 23.99 -9.68
CA LEU A 151 -19.77 23.65 -11.05
C LEU A 151 -20.72 22.46 -11.03
N THR A 152 -21.87 22.58 -11.68
CA THR A 152 -22.86 21.51 -11.71
C THR A 152 -23.54 21.34 -13.06
N THR A 153 -23.84 20.11 -13.45
CA THR A 153 -24.77 19.86 -14.57
C THR A 153 -26.21 19.72 -14.08
N GLN A 154 -26.46 19.89 -12.78
CA GLN A 154 -27.79 19.85 -12.20
C GLN A 154 -28.57 21.07 -12.63
N ALA A 155 -29.65 20.88 -13.38
CA ALA A 155 -30.60 21.94 -13.67
C ALA A 155 -31.13 22.52 -12.35
N LEU A 156 -31.07 23.84 -12.21
CA LEU A 156 -31.49 24.53 -10.98
C LEU A 156 -32.76 25.35 -11.21
N ALA A 157 -33.75 25.17 -10.35
CA ALA A 157 -34.80 26.16 -10.14
C ALA A 157 -34.37 27.11 -9.02
N VAL A 158 -34.36 28.41 -9.32
CA VAL A 158 -33.97 29.45 -8.38
C VAL A 158 -35.12 30.42 -8.21
N ASN A 159 -35.61 30.55 -6.98
CA ASN A 159 -36.58 31.56 -6.60
C ASN A 159 -35.88 32.67 -5.84
N TYR A 160 -36.01 33.90 -6.35
CA TYR A 160 -35.48 35.10 -5.69
C TYR A 160 -36.61 35.82 -4.96
N MET A 161 -36.45 36.03 -3.65
CA MET A 161 -37.39 36.81 -2.84
C MET A 161 -36.61 37.70 -1.87
N ASN A 162 -36.73 39.02 -2.03
CA ASN A 162 -36.16 40.03 -1.14
C ASN A 162 -34.65 39.85 -0.83
N GLY A 163 -33.82 39.55 -1.84
CA GLY A 163 -32.38 39.35 -1.65
C GLY A 163 -31.98 37.93 -1.23
N ASN A 164 -32.94 37.03 -1.00
CA ASN A 164 -32.69 35.63 -0.70
C ASN A 164 -32.90 34.76 -1.94
N LEU A 165 -32.05 33.73 -2.07
CA LEU A 165 -32.12 32.72 -3.12
C LEU A 165 -32.57 31.39 -2.49
N ASP A 166 -33.70 30.87 -2.96
CA ASP A 166 -34.12 29.50 -2.70
C ASP A 166 -33.79 28.65 -3.94
N ILE A 167 -32.96 27.63 -3.76
CA ILE A 167 -32.39 26.82 -4.84
C ILE A 167 -32.91 25.40 -4.71
N LYS A 168 -33.41 24.84 -5.81
CA LYS A 168 -33.84 23.45 -5.90
C LYS A 168 -33.24 22.79 -7.14
N GLY A 169 -32.77 21.56 -6.98
CA GLY A 169 -32.47 20.69 -8.12
C GLY A 169 -33.76 20.33 -8.86
N LEU A 170 -33.66 20.21 -10.18
CA LEU A 170 -34.73 19.76 -11.05
C LEU A 170 -34.42 18.35 -11.54
N ASN A 171 -35.42 17.48 -11.63
CA ASN A 171 -35.24 16.14 -12.19
C ASN A 171 -35.15 16.21 -13.73
N GLN A 172 -34.03 16.73 -14.21
CA GLN A 172 -33.65 16.79 -15.61
C GLN A 172 -32.32 16.05 -15.76
N GLU A 173 -32.28 15.07 -16.66
CA GLU A 173 -31.06 14.34 -16.93
C GLU A 173 -30.02 15.25 -17.56
N ALA A 174 -28.80 15.23 -17.01
CA ALA A 174 -27.65 15.87 -17.61
C ALA A 174 -27.23 15.11 -18.86
N ILE A 175 -26.90 15.84 -19.93
CA ILE A 175 -26.55 15.23 -21.22
C ILE A 175 -25.06 14.84 -21.26
N ASN A 176 -24.18 15.74 -20.79
CA ASN A 176 -22.74 15.53 -20.76
C ASN A 176 -22.16 15.81 -19.37
N GLY A 177 -20.92 15.36 -19.14
CA GLY A 177 -20.16 15.61 -17.92
C GLY A 177 -19.47 16.97 -17.88
N ILE A 178 -18.59 17.13 -16.88
CA ILE A 178 -17.68 18.28 -16.75
C ILE A 178 -16.26 17.82 -17.03
N THR A 179 -15.58 18.49 -17.96
CA THR A 179 -14.17 18.25 -18.29
C THR A 179 -13.35 19.49 -18.01
N ILE A 180 -12.26 19.32 -17.25
CA ILE A 180 -11.25 20.33 -16.96
C ILE A 180 -9.91 19.81 -17.48
N SER A 181 -9.43 20.35 -18.59
CA SER A 181 -8.22 19.92 -19.28
C SER A 181 -7.18 21.03 -19.27
N ASN A 182 -5.95 20.71 -18.91
CA ASN A 182 -4.80 21.64 -18.97
C ASN A 182 -5.08 23.02 -18.35
N SER A 183 -5.97 23.09 -17.37
CA SER A 183 -6.51 24.33 -16.83
C SER A 183 -5.92 24.61 -15.45
N THR A 184 -5.95 25.88 -15.05
CA THR A 184 -5.56 26.34 -13.72
C THR A 184 -6.80 26.83 -13.00
N PHE A 185 -7.16 26.19 -11.88
CA PHE A 185 -8.19 26.67 -10.96
C PHE A 185 -7.52 27.07 -9.66
N ASP A 186 -7.74 28.32 -9.24
CA ASP A 186 -7.19 28.89 -8.02
C ASP A 186 -8.33 29.41 -7.13
N ILE A 187 -8.79 28.56 -6.22
CA ILE A 187 -9.96 28.76 -5.35
C ILE A 187 -9.47 29.16 -3.96
N ASN A 188 -8.95 30.38 -3.89
CA ASN A 188 -8.39 30.97 -2.68
C ASN A 188 -9.50 31.32 -1.69
N GLY A 189 -9.54 30.67 -0.53
CA GLY A 189 -10.49 31.00 0.54
C GLY A 189 -11.83 30.25 0.53
N GLY A 190 -12.07 29.37 -0.43
CA GLY A 190 -13.31 28.58 -0.58
C GLY A 190 -13.09 27.09 -0.85
N THR A 191 -14.18 26.34 -0.86
CA THR A 191 -14.23 24.94 -1.34
C THR A 191 -14.52 24.89 -2.84
N PHE A 192 -13.94 23.93 -3.55
CA PHE A 192 -14.26 23.68 -4.95
C PHE A 192 -15.14 22.42 -5.07
N ASN A 193 -16.38 22.59 -5.52
CA ASN A 193 -17.35 21.51 -5.66
C ASN A 193 -17.69 21.29 -7.13
N VAL A 194 -17.64 20.03 -7.58
CA VAL A 194 -18.04 19.63 -8.93
C VAL A 194 -19.06 18.50 -8.83
N THR A 195 -20.18 18.68 -9.54
CA THR A 195 -21.31 17.74 -9.52
C THR A 195 -21.79 17.47 -10.93
N ALA A 196 -21.51 16.29 -11.46
CA ALA A 196 -21.87 15.91 -12.83
C ALA A 196 -21.84 14.40 -13.00
N PRO A 197 -22.63 13.79 -13.90
CA PRO A 197 -22.62 12.34 -14.12
C PRO A 197 -21.22 11.78 -14.37
N THR A 198 -20.37 12.54 -15.07
CA THR A 198 -18.95 12.26 -15.25
C THR A 198 -18.14 13.52 -14.97
N VAL A 199 -17.02 13.38 -14.26
CA VAL A 199 -16.04 14.44 -14.02
C VAL A 199 -14.66 14.00 -14.53
N LYS A 200 -14.07 14.80 -15.42
CA LYS A 200 -12.72 14.56 -15.94
C LYS A 200 -11.83 15.73 -15.61
N ILE A 201 -10.69 15.48 -14.96
CA ILE A 201 -9.64 16.48 -14.71
C ILE A 201 -8.33 15.99 -15.31
N LEU A 202 -7.95 16.56 -16.44
CA LEU A 202 -6.92 16.03 -17.35
C LEU A 202 -5.76 17.03 -17.44
N GLY A 203 -4.78 16.87 -16.56
CA GLY A 203 -3.66 17.79 -16.44
C GLY A 203 -4.06 19.16 -15.85
N GLY A 204 -3.05 19.94 -15.48
CA GLY A 204 -3.24 21.27 -14.91
C GLY A 204 -3.08 21.34 -13.39
N TYR A 205 -3.57 22.44 -12.82
CA TYR A 205 -3.43 22.78 -11.40
C TYR A 205 -4.79 23.11 -10.79
N ILE A 206 -5.06 22.55 -9.62
CA ILE A 206 -6.22 22.89 -8.80
C ILE A 206 -5.72 23.33 -7.42
N GLY A 207 -5.71 24.63 -7.15
CA GLY A 207 -5.61 25.19 -5.82
C GLY A 207 -7.00 25.25 -5.19
N ALA A 208 -7.22 24.48 -4.13
CA ALA A 208 -8.48 24.45 -3.40
C ALA A 208 -8.18 24.32 -1.91
N ASP A 209 -7.76 25.41 -1.28
CA ASP A 209 -7.25 25.44 0.10
C ASP A 209 -8.16 24.76 1.13
N LYS A 210 -9.49 24.81 0.93
CA LYS A 210 -10.48 24.18 1.81
C LYS A 210 -11.00 22.84 1.30
N GLY A 211 -10.50 22.37 0.16
CA GLY A 211 -10.76 21.06 -0.42
C GLY A 211 -11.51 21.09 -1.75
N LEU A 212 -11.27 20.04 -2.54
CA LEU A 212 -11.95 19.68 -3.77
C LEU A 212 -12.94 18.55 -3.50
N LYS A 213 -14.20 18.72 -3.89
CA LYS A 213 -15.25 17.70 -3.79
C LYS A 213 -15.81 17.35 -5.16
N LEU A 214 -15.75 16.07 -5.53
CA LEU A 214 -16.26 15.52 -6.78
C LEU A 214 -17.41 14.55 -6.50
N VAL A 215 -18.56 14.74 -7.14
CA VAL A 215 -19.76 13.91 -6.94
C VAL A 215 -20.38 13.52 -8.28
N THR A 216 -20.48 12.21 -8.57
CA THR A 216 -20.75 11.71 -9.95
C THR A 216 -22.11 11.10 -10.21
N ALA A 217 -22.35 9.84 -9.84
CA ALA A 217 -23.49 9.11 -10.40
C ALA A 217 -24.83 9.24 -9.64
N ASN A 218 -24.90 10.04 -8.58
CA ASN A 218 -26.14 10.39 -7.86
C ASN A 218 -26.02 11.75 -7.14
N GLY A 219 -25.14 12.66 -7.60
CA GLY A 219 -24.90 13.95 -6.95
C GLY A 219 -25.94 15.03 -7.21
N GLN A 220 -26.98 14.70 -7.95
CA GLN A 220 -27.92 15.62 -8.60
C GLN A 220 -29.20 15.82 -7.74
N ASP A 221 -29.56 14.86 -6.90
CA ASP A 221 -30.60 15.03 -5.88
C ASP A 221 -30.09 14.49 -4.53
N PHE A 222 -30.25 15.24 -3.44
CA PHE A 222 -29.89 14.77 -2.09
C PHE A 222 -30.72 13.54 -1.67
N LEU A 223 -31.73 13.12 -2.48
CA LEU A 223 -32.69 12.06 -2.13
C LEU A 223 -33.26 11.17 -3.26
N LEU A 224 -32.87 11.23 -4.55
CA LEU A 224 -33.49 10.36 -5.56
C LEU A 224 -32.54 9.81 -6.64
N CYS A 225 -32.68 8.50 -6.87
CA CYS A 225 -32.01 7.65 -7.85
C CYS A 225 -32.65 7.80 -9.24
N PRO A 226 -31.86 8.04 -10.31
CA PRO A 226 -32.33 7.87 -11.69
C PRO A 226 -31.94 6.50 -12.24
N THR A 227 -32.92 5.91 -12.90
CA THR A 227 -32.89 4.59 -13.51
C THR A 227 -32.36 4.61 -14.95
N THR A 228 -31.78 3.48 -15.33
CA THR A 228 -31.75 2.83 -16.67
C THR A 228 -30.79 3.34 -17.75
N SER A 229 -29.63 2.70 -17.85
CA SER A 229 -29.36 1.67 -18.87
C SER A 229 -28.07 0.91 -18.53
N ALA A 230 -28.19 -0.39 -18.29
CA ALA A 230 -27.06 -1.30 -18.14
C ALA A 230 -26.52 -1.62 -19.54
N ASP A 231 -25.19 -1.52 -19.72
CA ASP A 231 -24.33 -2.23 -20.70
C ASP A 231 -23.26 -1.36 -21.40
N GLU A 232 -23.06 -0.10 -21.02
CA GLU A 232 -21.88 0.69 -21.43
C GLU A 232 -20.92 0.96 -20.26
N TYR A 233 -19.61 0.92 -20.54
CA TYR A 233 -18.56 1.23 -19.57
C TYR A 233 -18.55 2.73 -19.32
N HIS A 234 -18.99 3.16 -18.14
CA HIS A 234 -18.97 4.57 -17.76
C HIS A 234 -17.81 4.83 -16.77
N GLU A 235 -17.06 5.90 -17.02
CA GLU A 235 -16.11 6.45 -16.05
C GLU A 235 -16.85 7.51 -15.23
N ALA A 236 -16.86 7.37 -13.90
CA ALA A 236 -17.42 8.39 -13.01
C ALA A 236 -16.43 9.55 -12.88
N VAL A 237 -15.26 9.29 -12.32
CA VAL A 237 -14.20 10.29 -12.15
C VAL A 237 -12.94 9.83 -12.84
N VAL A 238 -12.35 10.70 -13.65
CA VAL A 238 -11.03 10.51 -14.24
C VAL A 238 -10.13 11.66 -13.86
N MET A 239 -9.01 11.38 -13.21
CA MET A 239 -7.96 12.36 -12.98
C MET A 239 -6.64 11.88 -13.56
N LYS A 240 -5.97 12.73 -14.34
CA LYS A 240 -4.69 12.39 -14.97
C LYS A 240 -3.65 13.49 -14.73
N ALA A 241 -2.46 13.10 -14.26
CA ALA A 241 -1.28 13.97 -14.14
C ALA A 241 -1.57 15.35 -13.51
N ILE A 242 -2.26 15.34 -12.37
CA ILE A 242 -2.77 16.56 -11.73
C ILE A 242 -1.93 16.97 -10.52
N LYS A 243 -1.79 18.28 -10.31
CA LYS A 243 -1.36 18.85 -9.03
C LYS A 243 -2.57 19.47 -8.33
N ILE A 244 -2.89 18.98 -7.14
CA ILE A 244 -3.97 19.50 -6.29
C ILE A 244 -3.35 20.01 -4.99
N ASP A 245 -3.62 21.26 -4.63
CA ASP A 245 -3.28 21.83 -3.33
C ASP A 245 -4.56 21.89 -2.48
N GLY A 246 -4.72 20.96 -1.53
CA GLY A 246 -5.93 20.78 -0.73
C GLY A 246 -6.38 19.33 -0.62
N ASP A 247 -7.32 19.08 0.30
CA ASP A 247 -7.96 17.78 0.47
C ASP A 247 -8.86 17.44 -0.72
N VAL A 248 -8.90 16.17 -1.11
CA VAL A 248 -9.73 15.66 -2.20
C VAL A 248 -10.76 14.69 -1.64
N HIS A 249 -12.03 14.96 -1.91
CA HIS A 249 -13.13 14.07 -1.57
C HIS A 249 -13.92 13.67 -2.82
N ILE A 250 -14.04 12.36 -3.06
CA ILE A 250 -14.77 11.81 -4.19
C ILE A 250 -15.91 10.94 -3.66
N VAL A 251 -17.11 11.16 -4.18
CA VAL A 251 -18.30 10.35 -3.89
C VAL A 251 -18.90 9.86 -5.20
N SER A 252 -18.99 8.54 -5.38
CA SER A 252 -19.61 7.94 -6.58
C SER A 252 -20.55 6.79 -6.21
N ALA A 253 -21.77 6.81 -6.74
CA ALA A 253 -22.75 5.74 -6.50
C ALA A 253 -22.67 4.58 -7.51
N SER A 254 -21.82 4.70 -8.53
CA SER A 254 -21.54 3.66 -9.52
C SER A 254 -20.23 3.98 -10.24
N ASP A 255 -19.86 3.15 -11.22
CA ASP A 255 -18.81 3.43 -12.21
C ASP A 255 -17.38 3.53 -11.66
N LEU A 256 -16.41 3.67 -12.57
CA LEU A 256 -15.00 3.68 -12.19
C LEU A 256 -14.54 5.06 -11.71
N ILE A 257 -13.88 5.11 -10.56
CA ILE A 257 -12.99 6.21 -10.16
C ILE A 257 -11.56 5.85 -10.57
N ASN A 258 -10.97 6.67 -11.42
CA ASN A 258 -9.71 6.39 -12.08
C ASN A 258 -8.72 7.56 -11.93
N LEU A 259 -7.71 7.38 -11.08
CA LEU A 259 -6.58 8.31 -10.98
C LEU A 259 -5.40 7.66 -11.68
N ASN A 260 -4.83 8.27 -12.72
CA ASN A 260 -3.70 7.67 -13.44
C ASN A 260 -2.62 8.67 -13.83
N ASN A 261 -1.49 8.14 -14.26
CA ASN A 261 -0.34 8.91 -14.74
C ASN A 261 0.24 9.81 -13.63
N GLY A 262 0.28 9.28 -12.41
CA GLY A 262 0.80 9.93 -11.21
C GLY A 262 0.05 11.22 -10.83
N GLY A 263 0.82 12.23 -10.42
CA GLY A 263 0.32 13.50 -9.90
C GLY A 263 0.66 13.69 -8.42
N THR A 264 0.31 14.85 -7.88
CA THR A 264 0.53 15.19 -6.48
C THR A 264 -0.73 15.78 -5.86
N ILE A 265 -1.16 15.20 -4.74
CA ILE A 265 -2.21 15.74 -3.88
C ILE A 265 -1.54 16.23 -2.60
N ASN A 266 -1.52 17.54 -2.39
CA ASN A 266 -1.02 18.19 -1.18
C ASN A 266 -2.14 18.30 -0.14
N GLY A 267 -2.62 17.14 0.32
CA GLY A 267 -3.74 16.99 1.24
C GLY A 267 -4.14 15.52 1.38
N ASN A 268 -5.26 15.28 2.05
CA ASN A 268 -5.85 13.96 2.20
C ASN A 268 -6.65 13.56 0.95
N LEU A 269 -6.71 12.26 0.65
CA LEU A 269 -7.57 11.69 -0.38
C LEU A 269 -8.63 10.80 0.27
N THR A 270 -9.90 11.17 0.17
CA THR A 270 -11.03 10.38 0.68
C THR A 270 -11.98 10.00 -0.44
N ILE A 271 -12.18 8.70 -0.63
CA ILE A 271 -13.08 8.14 -1.64
C ILE A 271 -14.17 7.31 -0.96
N ASP A 272 -15.41 7.58 -1.33
CA ASP A 272 -16.59 6.78 -0.99
C ASP A 272 -17.28 6.36 -2.29
N SER A 273 -17.24 5.08 -2.63
CA SER A 273 -17.64 4.61 -3.95
C SER A 273 -18.34 3.27 -3.95
N ASP A 274 -19.55 3.23 -4.49
CA ASP A 274 -20.25 1.97 -4.76
C ASP A 274 -19.75 1.29 -6.06
N GLY A 275 -19.07 2.05 -6.93
CA GLY A 275 -18.39 1.55 -8.14
C GLY A 275 -16.92 1.20 -7.92
N ASN A 276 -16.15 0.83 -8.95
CA ASN A 276 -14.74 0.41 -8.79
C ASN A 276 -13.79 1.59 -8.50
N VAL A 277 -12.66 1.33 -7.85
CA VAL A 277 -11.62 2.34 -7.58
C VAL A 277 -10.26 1.87 -8.10
N ALA A 278 -9.63 2.66 -8.95
CA ALA A 278 -8.30 2.42 -9.47
C ALA A 278 -7.40 3.65 -9.25
N LEU A 279 -6.46 3.54 -8.29
CA LEU A 279 -5.49 4.59 -7.99
C LEU A 279 -4.11 4.22 -8.54
N ASN A 280 -3.72 4.96 -9.57
CA ASN A 280 -2.50 4.86 -10.36
C ASN A 280 -2.20 3.43 -10.86
N ALA A 281 -3.26 2.74 -11.29
CA ALA A 281 -3.19 1.35 -11.72
C ALA A 281 -2.70 1.15 -13.16
N GLY A 282 -2.34 2.23 -13.86
CA GLY A 282 -1.85 2.19 -15.24
C GLY A 282 -2.93 1.76 -16.21
N LEU A 283 -4.15 2.26 -16.04
CA LEU A 283 -5.23 1.95 -16.98
C LEU A 283 -5.00 2.72 -18.28
N GLU A 284 -4.56 2.00 -19.31
CA GLU A 284 -4.66 2.44 -20.69
C GLU A 284 -5.95 1.85 -21.27
N ILE A 285 -6.95 2.72 -21.48
CA ILE A 285 -8.19 2.33 -22.15
C ILE A 285 -7.86 2.23 -23.64
N ASP A 286 -7.67 1.02 -24.15
CA ASP A 286 -7.70 0.78 -25.59
C ASP A 286 -9.16 0.90 -26.07
N SER A 287 -9.52 2.11 -26.49
CA SER A 287 -10.85 2.43 -27.02
C SER A 287 -11.25 1.60 -28.24
N ALA A 288 -10.31 0.95 -28.94
CA ALA A 288 -10.61 0.10 -30.08
C ALA A 288 -11.00 -1.33 -29.69
N ASN A 289 -10.44 -1.85 -28.58
CA ASN A 289 -10.62 -3.25 -28.18
C ASN A 289 -11.45 -3.46 -26.91
N ARG A 290 -11.89 -2.38 -26.23
CA ARG A 290 -12.61 -2.44 -24.94
C ARG A 290 -11.91 -3.35 -23.91
N SER A 291 -10.57 -3.45 -23.99
CA SER A 291 -9.79 -4.28 -23.08
C SER A 291 -9.18 -3.41 -21.99
N GLU A 292 -9.54 -3.66 -20.75
CA GLU A 292 -8.87 -3.09 -19.59
C GLU A 292 -7.51 -3.75 -19.42
N LYS A 293 -6.45 -2.96 -19.51
CA LYS A 293 -5.12 -3.41 -19.13
C LYS A 293 -4.64 -2.53 -17.99
N PHE A 294 -4.73 -3.03 -16.78
CA PHE A 294 -4.10 -2.44 -15.59
C PHE A 294 -2.60 -2.77 -15.60
N ASN A 295 -1.87 -2.17 -16.53
CA ASN A 295 -0.44 -2.38 -16.71
C ASN A 295 0.27 -1.05 -16.49
N TYR A 296 0.72 -0.80 -15.25
CA TYR A 296 1.71 0.23 -15.02
C TYR A 296 3.12 -0.38 -15.08
N ASN A 297 4.08 0.41 -15.55
CA ASN A 297 5.50 0.08 -15.46
C ASN A 297 6.12 0.90 -14.33
N LYS A 298 6.43 0.23 -13.21
CA LYS A 298 6.99 0.87 -12.01
C LYS A 298 8.26 1.70 -12.24
N ASN A 299 9.00 1.44 -13.32
CA ASN A 299 10.26 2.13 -13.63
C ASN A 299 10.07 3.38 -14.50
N THR A 300 8.98 3.48 -15.25
CA THR A 300 8.76 4.57 -16.21
C THR A 300 7.54 5.41 -15.89
N ASP A 301 6.55 4.83 -15.22
CA ASP A 301 5.27 5.48 -15.03
C ASP A 301 5.34 6.42 -13.82
N PRO A 302 4.77 7.63 -13.94
CA PRO A 302 4.78 8.59 -12.84
C PRO A 302 4.09 8.02 -11.59
N LYS A 303 4.72 8.27 -10.44
CA LYS A 303 4.21 7.89 -9.13
C LYS A 303 3.10 8.85 -8.70
N LEU A 304 2.01 8.33 -8.15
CA LEU A 304 1.02 9.14 -7.43
C LEU A 304 1.61 9.51 -6.06
N THR A 305 1.66 10.81 -5.74
CA THR A 305 2.10 11.28 -4.42
C THR A 305 0.93 11.90 -3.66
N VAL A 306 0.65 11.40 -2.47
CA VAL A 306 -0.35 11.96 -1.54
C VAL A 306 0.37 12.42 -0.27
N ASN A 307 0.45 13.73 -0.08
CA ASN A 307 1.06 14.36 1.09
C ASN A 307 0.04 14.50 2.23
N GLY A 308 -0.63 13.40 2.54
CA GLY A 308 -1.68 13.28 3.55
C GLY A 308 -2.12 11.83 3.71
N ASP A 309 -3.26 11.61 4.33
CA ASP A 309 -3.87 10.28 4.50
C ASP A 309 -4.68 9.89 3.24
N VAL A 310 -4.70 8.59 2.93
CA VAL A 310 -5.55 7.99 1.89
C VAL A 310 -6.61 7.13 2.56
N LYS A 311 -7.88 7.43 2.32
CA LYS A 311 -9.02 6.66 2.81
C LYS A 311 -9.93 6.26 1.65
N VAL A 312 -10.19 4.97 1.51
CA VAL A 312 -11.06 4.43 0.45
C VAL A 312 -12.10 3.51 1.08
N ILE A 313 -13.37 3.86 0.94
CA ILE A 313 -14.51 2.98 1.19
C ILE A 313 -15.09 2.62 -0.16
N ASN A 314 -15.15 1.31 -0.43
CA ASN A 314 -15.46 0.84 -1.76
C ASN A 314 -16.40 -0.37 -1.76
N ASP A 315 -17.54 -0.29 -2.45
CA ASP A 315 -18.42 -1.45 -2.64
C ASP A 315 -18.29 -2.06 -4.04
N GLY A 316 -17.49 -1.43 -4.92
CA GLY A 316 -17.16 -1.97 -6.24
C GLY A 316 -16.39 -3.29 -6.16
N ARG A 317 -16.38 -4.03 -7.27
CA ARG A 317 -15.70 -5.33 -7.37
C ARG A 317 -14.20 -5.24 -7.06
N ILE A 318 -13.59 -4.11 -7.37
CA ILE A 318 -12.15 -3.93 -7.38
C ILE A 318 -11.75 -2.58 -6.77
N SER A 319 -10.76 -2.61 -5.87
CA SER A 319 -10.06 -1.45 -5.33
C SER A 319 -8.53 -1.61 -5.45
N TYR A 320 -7.87 -0.70 -6.16
CA TYR A 320 -6.41 -0.68 -6.34
C TYR A 320 -5.77 0.59 -5.79
N LEU A 321 -4.60 0.44 -5.16
CA LEU A 321 -3.59 1.49 -5.00
C LEU A 321 -2.23 1.01 -5.47
N ARG A 322 -1.73 1.56 -6.57
CA ARG A 322 -0.50 1.09 -7.24
C ARG A 322 0.49 2.22 -7.45
N ASN A 323 1.80 1.92 -7.46
CA ASN A 323 2.89 2.87 -7.71
C ASN A 323 2.64 4.24 -7.05
N ALA A 324 2.59 4.25 -5.71
CA ALA A 324 2.19 5.41 -4.94
C ALA A 324 3.18 5.72 -3.81
N LYS A 325 3.26 6.99 -3.43
CA LYS A 325 3.90 7.46 -2.21
C LYS A 325 2.87 8.18 -1.36
N VAL A 326 2.72 7.76 -0.10
CA VAL A 326 1.76 8.33 0.84
C VAL A 326 2.49 8.71 2.13
N THR A 327 2.45 10.00 2.50
CA THR A 327 3.12 10.48 3.74
C THR A 327 2.29 10.24 5.01
N GLY A 328 1.00 9.98 4.83
CA GLY A 328 0.05 9.67 5.89
C GLY A 328 -0.24 8.17 6.02
N ASN A 329 -1.40 7.86 6.58
CA ASN A 329 -1.94 6.50 6.67
C ASN A 329 -2.64 6.11 5.36
N VAL A 330 -2.75 4.80 5.11
CA VAL A 330 -3.60 4.24 4.05
C VAL A 330 -4.65 3.33 4.69
N ASP A 331 -5.92 3.73 4.60
CA ASP A 331 -7.07 2.97 5.09
C ASP A 331 -7.97 2.60 3.91
N MET A 332 -7.96 1.34 3.50
CA MET A 332 -8.77 0.84 2.39
C MET A 332 -9.72 -0.25 2.87
N SER A 333 -11.01 -0.08 2.61
CA SER A 333 -12.05 -1.08 2.86
C SER A 333 -12.82 -1.38 1.57
N ASN A 334 -12.97 -2.67 1.24
CA ASN A 334 -13.74 -3.10 0.07
C ASN A 334 -14.83 -4.12 0.44
N SER A 335 -16.06 -3.95 -0.06
CA SER A 335 -17.13 -4.94 0.09
C SER A 335 -17.53 -5.69 -1.19
N GLY A 336 -16.96 -5.34 -2.35
CA GLY A 336 -17.29 -5.96 -3.63
C GLY A 336 -16.36 -7.11 -4.06
N GLY A 337 -15.31 -7.40 -3.30
CA GLY A 337 -14.51 -8.61 -3.43
C GLY A 337 -13.01 -8.37 -3.35
N PHE A 338 -12.46 -7.55 -4.24
CA PHE A 338 -11.01 -7.50 -4.45
C PHE A 338 -10.38 -6.17 -4.00
N LEU A 339 -9.31 -6.26 -3.21
CA LEU A 339 -8.54 -5.12 -2.72
C LEU A 339 -7.05 -5.39 -2.89
N GLU A 340 -6.33 -4.45 -3.50
CA GLU A 340 -4.90 -4.61 -3.73
C GLU A 340 -4.10 -3.32 -3.51
N ILE A 341 -2.92 -3.48 -2.93
CA ILE A 341 -1.84 -2.49 -2.98
C ILE A 341 -0.64 -3.06 -3.74
N SER A 342 0.03 -2.24 -4.56
CA SER A 342 1.24 -2.66 -5.28
C SER A 342 2.29 -1.56 -5.46
N ASP A 343 3.56 -1.88 -5.23
CA ASP A 343 4.69 -0.95 -5.33
C ASP A 343 4.46 0.38 -4.57
N VAL A 344 3.95 0.30 -3.34
CA VAL A 344 3.64 1.49 -2.52
C VAL A 344 4.72 1.79 -1.48
N ASN A 345 4.92 3.09 -1.22
CA ASN A 345 5.72 3.60 -0.12
C ASN A 345 4.82 4.40 0.82
N VAL A 346 4.72 4.00 2.09
CA VAL A 346 3.81 4.61 3.08
C VAL A 346 4.58 4.97 4.34
N ASP A 347 4.55 6.24 4.74
CA ASP A 347 5.33 6.73 5.89
C ASP A 347 4.68 6.42 7.26
N LYS A 348 3.40 6.01 7.28
CA LYS A 348 2.68 5.60 8.50
C LYS A 348 2.05 4.20 8.36
N ASP A 349 0.87 4.01 8.94
CA ASP A 349 0.20 2.72 9.03
C ASP A 349 -0.64 2.44 7.77
N VAL A 350 -0.80 1.15 7.44
CA VAL A 350 -1.66 0.66 6.37
C VAL A 350 -2.69 -0.31 6.95
N ASN A 351 -3.97 -0.06 6.71
CA ASN A 351 -5.07 -0.93 7.10
C ASN A 351 -5.90 -1.32 5.88
N LEU A 352 -5.92 -2.62 5.56
CA LEU A 352 -6.64 -3.17 4.42
C LEU A 352 -7.74 -4.12 4.95
N THR A 353 -8.99 -3.84 4.62
CA THR A 353 -10.13 -4.62 5.12
C THR A 353 -11.06 -5.04 3.98
N THR A 354 -11.55 -6.28 4.01
CA THR A 354 -12.74 -6.64 3.22
C THR A 354 -13.94 -6.87 4.13
N THR A 355 -15.13 -6.48 3.67
CA THR A 355 -16.38 -6.56 4.43
C THR A 355 -17.50 -7.16 3.60
N VAL A 356 -18.57 -7.65 4.23
CA VAL A 356 -19.76 -8.17 3.54
C VAL A 356 -20.91 -7.18 3.76
N LYS A 357 -21.46 -6.59 2.70
CA LYS A 357 -22.58 -5.63 2.81
C LYS A 357 -23.97 -6.26 2.58
N SER A 358 -24.11 -7.27 1.72
CA SER A 358 -25.40 -7.97 1.54
C SER A 358 -25.43 -9.24 0.67
N ASN A 359 -24.35 -9.67 0.01
CA ASN A 359 -24.35 -10.88 -0.85
C ASN A 359 -23.33 -11.91 -0.36
N GLU A 360 -23.83 -13.06 0.13
CA GLU A 360 -23.03 -14.19 0.62
C GLU A 360 -22.20 -14.92 -0.46
N GLU A 361 -22.31 -14.52 -1.74
CA GLU A 361 -21.65 -15.19 -2.87
C GLU A 361 -20.35 -14.50 -3.35
N VAL A 362 -20.02 -13.32 -2.83
CA VAL A 362 -18.81 -12.59 -3.26
C VAL A 362 -17.58 -13.15 -2.55
N LYS A 363 -16.61 -13.61 -3.34
CA LYS A 363 -15.30 -14.02 -2.82
C LYS A 363 -14.45 -12.79 -2.56
N HIS A 364 -13.84 -12.74 -1.38
CA HIS A 364 -13.03 -11.62 -0.93
C HIS A 364 -11.55 -11.95 -0.97
N PHE A 365 -10.74 -11.02 -1.44
CA PHE A 365 -9.30 -11.23 -1.57
C PHE A 365 -8.55 -9.92 -1.33
N VAL A 366 -7.54 -9.98 -0.47
CA VAL A 366 -6.54 -8.90 -0.32
C VAL A 366 -5.21 -9.30 -0.93
N HIS A 367 -4.67 -8.48 -1.83
CA HIS A 367 -3.34 -8.58 -2.42
C HIS A 367 -2.42 -7.47 -1.91
N VAL A 368 -1.24 -7.86 -1.43
CA VAL A 368 -0.12 -6.96 -1.14
C VAL A 368 1.02 -7.40 -2.03
N VAL A 369 1.20 -6.72 -3.18
CA VAL A 369 2.06 -7.21 -4.25
C VAL A 369 3.14 -6.26 -4.74
N GLY A 370 4.19 -6.78 -5.37
CA GLY A 370 5.34 -5.97 -5.80
C GLY A 370 6.26 -5.56 -4.64
N ASP A 371 6.92 -4.41 -4.76
CA ASP A 371 7.89 -3.89 -3.78
C ASP A 371 7.24 -2.84 -2.87
N ASN A 372 6.78 -3.27 -1.70
CA ASN A 372 6.10 -2.41 -0.73
C ASN A 372 6.99 -2.06 0.45
N ASP A 373 7.03 -0.77 0.81
CA ASP A 373 7.79 -0.23 1.93
C ASP A 373 6.89 0.63 2.83
N ILE A 374 6.47 0.04 3.95
CA ILE A 374 5.55 0.62 4.92
C ILE A 374 6.34 0.92 6.19
N LYS A 375 6.42 2.19 6.61
CA LYS A 375 7.21 2.58 7.81
C LYS A 375 6.47 2.32 9.12
N GLY A 376 5.15 2.27 9.09
CA GLY A 376 4.31 1.93 10.24
C GLY A 376 3.98 0.43 10.31
N ASN A 377 2.78 0.14 10.82
CA ASN A 377 2.19 -1.19 10.85
C ASN A 377 1.48 -1.49 9.53
N LEU A 378 1.40 -2.78 9.17
CA LEU A 378 0.50 -3.28 8.13
C LEU A 378 -0.53 -4.22 8.78
N ASN A 379 -1.80 -3.83 8.75
CA ASN A 379 -2.92 -4.65 9.21
C ASN A 379 -3.79 -5.06 8.02
N VAL A 380 -4.03 -6.36 7.86
CA VAL A 380 -4.89 -6.93 6.82
C VAL A 380 -5.96 -7.80 7.48
N ASP A 381 -7.24 -7.47 7.25
CA ASP A 381 -8.39 -8.26 7.70
C ASP A 381 -9.25 -8.62 6.48
N SER A 382 -9.16 -9.87 6.03
CA SER A 382 -9.86 -10.37 4.86
C SER A 382 -10.91 -11.40 5.24
N ILE A 383 -12.10 -11.32 4.63
CA ILE A 383 -13.13 -12.33 4.81
C ILE A 383 -12.63 -13.68 4.30
N HIS A 384 -12.01 -13.75 3.12
CA HIS A 384 -11.47 -15.01 2.61
C HIS A 384 -9.95 -14.97 2.53
N ASN A 385 -9.37 -14.70 1.37
CA ASN A 385 -7.96 -14.96 1.13
C ASN A 385 -7.10 -13.70 1.31
N VAL A 386 -5.84 -13.91 1.68
CA VAL A 386 -4.78 -12.90 1.64
C VAL A 386 -3.58 -13.47 0.90
N HIS A 387 -2.98 -12.64 0.04
CA HIS A 387 -1.70 -12.94 -0.59
C HIS A 387 -0.73 -11.76 -0.41
N ILE A 388 0.47 -12.08 0.06
CA ILE A 388 1.62 -11.20 0.12
C ILE A 388 2.65 -11.79 -0.84
N GLY A 389 2.93 -11.13 -1.97
CA GLY A 389 3.79 -11.73 -2.98
C GLY A 389 4.00 -10.91 -4.24
N GLY A 390 4.75 -11.42 -5.21
CA GLY A 390 4.74 -10.87 -6.56
C GLY A 390 3.84 -11.70 -7.45
N TYR A 391 3.11 -11.05 -8.36
CA TYR A 391 2.34 -11.75 -9.38
C TYR A 391 2.46 -11.04 -10.73
N ASP A 392 2.79 -11.81 -11.77
CA ASP A 392 2.74 -11.35 -13.15
C ASP A 392 1.52 -11.99 -13.82
N SER A 393 0.47 -11.20 -13.98
CA SER A 393 -0.78 -11.63 -14.60
C SER A 393 -0.65 -11.94 -16.10
N LYS A 394 0.39 -11.47 -16.79
CA LYS A 394 0.63 -11.82 -18.19
C LYS A 394 1.29 -13.19 -18.33
N LEU A 395 2.15 -13.52 -17.39
CA LEU A 395 2.87 -14.79 -17.37
C LEU A 395 2.16 -15.86 -16.54
N GLU A 396 1.05 -15.51 -15.90
CA GLU A 396 0.28 -16.36 -14.98
C GLU A 396 1.18 -17.02 -13.94
N ASN A 397 2.13 -16.25 -13.38
CA ASN A 397 3.20 -16.81 -12.54
C ASN A 397 3.52 -15.88 -11.38
N LEU A 398 4.07 -16.47 -10.31
CA LEU A 398 4.66 -15.70 -9.23
C LEU A 398 5.80 -14.84 -9.79
N ALA A 399 5.80 -13.58 -9.37
CA ALA A 399 6.82 -12.59 -9.72
C ALA A 399 7.67 -12.27 -8.50
N ASN A 400 8.77 -11.57 -8.75
CA ASN A 400 9.57 -11.00 -7.67
C ASN A 400 8.82 -9.85 -7.02
N GLY A 401 9.17 -9.60 -5.76
CA GLY A 401 8.67 -8.49 -4.96
C GLY A 401 9.32 -8.55 -3.58
N SER A 402 8.93 -7.63 -2.73
CA SER A 402 9.37 -7.58 -1.34
C SER A 402 8.35 -6.83 -0.50
N LEU A 403 8.20 -7.24 0.75
CA LEU A 403 7.42 -6.50 1.73
C LEU A 403 8.32 -6.08 2.89
N LYS A 404 8.45 -4.78 3.12
CA LYS A 404 9.07 -4.22 4.31
C LYS A 404 8.04 -3.46 5.15
N VAL A 405 7.93 -3.84 6.41
CA VAL A 405 7.08 -3.20 7.42
C VAL A 405 7.98 -2.71 8.55
N GLY A 406 7.94 -1.43 8.87
CA GLY A 406 8.80 -0.82 9.89
C GLY A 406 8.40 -1.16 11.32
N LYS A 407 7.18 -1.67 11.53
CA LYS A 407 6.62 -2.13 12.81
C LYS A 407 5.98 -3.52 12.65
N ASP A 408 4.77 -3.72 13.18
CA ASP A 408 4.09 -5.02 13.18
C ASP A 408 3.39 -5.30 11.83
N LEU A 409 3.49 -6.53 11.36
CA LEU A 409 2.64 -7.11 10.33
C LEU A 409 1.57 -7.98 10.99
N LYS A 410 0.29 -7.66 10.76
CA LYS A 410 -0.85 -8.44 11.24
C LYS A 410 -1.77 -8.81 10.09
N VAL A 411 -1.99 -10.10 9.88
CA VAL A 411 -2.80 -10.61 8.78
C VAL A 411 -3.81 -11.60 9.30
N PHE A 412 -5.09 -11.37 9.00
CA PHE A 412 -6.15 -12.29 9.31
C PHE A 412 -6.99 -12.60 8.07
N ALA A 413 -6.93 -13.85 7.63
CA ALA A 413 -7.87 -14.46 6.69
C ALA A 413 -8.95 -15.21 7.47
N ARG A 414 -10.17 -14.69 7.56
CA ARG A 414 -11.22 -15.26 8.41
C ARG A 414 -11.66 -16.63 7.94
N GLU A 415 -12.02 -16.72 6.66
CA GLU A 415 -12.60 -17.91 6.01
C GLU A 415 -11.74 -18.41 4.83
N GLY A 416 -10.50 -17.94 4.72
CA GLY A 416 -9.58 -18.33 3.65
C GLY A 416 -8.15 -18.60 4.12
N SER A 417 -7.23 -18.70 3.17
CA SER A 417 -5.82 -18.97 3.43
C SER A 417 -4.98 -17.69 3.36
N VAL A 418 -3.93 -17.63 4.18
CA VAL A 418 -2.85 -16.63 4.06
C VAL A 418 -1.72 -17.23 3.21
N LYS A 419 -1.26 -16.49 2.20
CA LYS A 419 -0.19 -16.88 1.30
C LYS A 419 0.94 -15.87 1.33
N VAL A 420 2.19 -16.32 1.54
CA VAL A 420 3.38 -15.46 1.50
C VAL A 420 4.39 -16.04 0.51
N THR A 421 4.69 -15.30 -0.56
CA THR A 421 5.56 -15.78 -1.66
C THR A 421 6.66 -14.78 -2.04
N VAL A 422 6.94 -13.82 -1.17
CA VAL A 422 8.07 -12.90 -1.28
C VAL A 422 8.70 -12.70 0.08
N ASP A 423 9.97 -12.29 0.06
CA ASP A 423 10.66 -11.95 1.30
C ASP A 423 9.92 -10.82 2.03
N THR A 424 9.73 -11.04 3.33
CA THR A 424 8.91 -10.18 4.19
C THR A 424 9.70 -9.82 5.44
N GLU A 425 9.86 -8.54 5.73
CA GLU A 425 10.54 -8.02 6.93
C GLU A 425 9.56 -7.20 7.77
N ALA A 426 9.48 -7.49 9.07
CA ALA A 426 8.72 -6.72 10.06
C ALA A 426 9.38 -6.79 11.45
N ASP A 427 8.95 -5.97 12.42
CA ASP A 427 9.37 -6.16 13.83
C ASP A 427 8.73 -7.43 14.41
N LYS A 428 7.43 -7.59 14.16
CA LYS A 428 6.63 -8.76 14.55
C LYS A 428 5.75 -9.20 13.41
N VAL A 429 5.55 -10.51 13.30
CA VAL A 429 4.66 -11.10 12.28
C VAL A 429 3.59 -11.93 12.97
N ASP A 430 2.33 -11.54 12.78
CA ASP A 430 1.15 -12.28 13.22
C ASP A 430 0.31 -12.67 12.01
N LEU A 431 0.37 -13.95 11.61
CA LEU A 431 -0.42 -14.50 10.53
C LEU A 431 -1.49 -15.43 11.09
N LYS A 432 -2.74 -15.18 10.71
CA LYS A 432 -3.89 -15.97 11.13
C LYS A 432 -4.76 -16.37 9.94
N SER A 433 -5.10 -17.66 9.87
CA SER A 433 -6.12 -18.22 9.00
C SER A 433 -7.17 -18.92 9.85
N GLY A 434 -8.41 -18.42 9.85
CA GLY A 434 -9.47 -18.91 10.73
C GLY A 434 -10.01 -20.28 10.33
N THR A 435 -10.11 -20.56 9.03
CA THR A 435 -10.71 -21.81 8.54
C THR A 435 -9.76 -22.71 7.75
N LEU A 436 -8.56 -22.24 7.36
CA LEU A 436 -7.69 -22.98 6.44
C LEU A 436 -6.23 -22.99 6.85
N ASN A 437 -5.36 -22.40 6.02
CA ASN A 437 -3.93 -22.64 5.98
C ASN A 437 -3.15 -21.33 5.92
N ILE A 438 -1.95 -21.36 6.48
CA ILE A 438 -0.89 -20.39 6.22
C ILE A 438 0.15 -21.10 5.35
N ILE A 439 0.38 -20.59 4.14
CA ILE A 439 1.27 -21.22 3.17
C ILE A 439 2.31 -20.28 2.58
N THR A 440 3.49 -20.84 2.30
CA THR A 440 4.51 -20.20 1.47
C THR A 440 4.79 -20.99 0.20
N ASP A 441 5.55 -20.40 -0.72
CA ASP A 441 6.09 -21.09 -1.89
C ASP A 441 7.30 -22.00 -1.57
N GLY A 442 7.70 -22.09 -0.30
CA GLY A 442 8.86 -22.84 0.17
C GLY A 442 10.21 -22.16 -0.10
N VAL A 443 10.21 -20.95 -0.69
CA VAL A 443 11.42 -20.19 -1.05
C VAL A 443 11.49 -18.89 -0.24
N ALA A 444 10.41 -18.13 -0.20
CA ALA A 444 10.33 -16.85 0.51
C ALA A 444 10.71 -16.98 1.98
N THR A 445 11.47 -16.01 2.49
CA THR A 445 11.89 -15.95 3.90
C THR A 445 11.19 -14.82 4.63
N ILE A 446 10.64 -15.13 5.81
CA ILE A 446 10.02 -14.15 6.70
C ILE A 446 11.02 -13.79 7.79
N LYS A 447 11.26 -12.49 8.00
CA LYS A 447 12.19 -11.95 9.01
C LYS A 447 11.44 -11.07 10.01
N ALA A 448 11.52 -11.43 11.28
CA ALA A 448 10.97 -10.69 12.40
C ALA A 448 11.64 -11.07 13.72
N ASN A 449 11.49 -10.23 14.75
CA ASN A 449 11.95 -10.54 16.10
C ASN A 449 11.02 -11.54 16.81
N ASP A 450 9.73 -11.53 16.46
CA ASP A 450 8.70 -12.38 17.06
C ASP A 450 7.68 -12.86 16.02
N TYR A 451 7.33 -14.15 16.06
CA TYR A 451 6.38 -14.79 15.14
C TYR A 451 5.18 -15.39 15.88
N LYS A 452 4.00 -15.14 15.31
CA LYS A 452 2.73 -15.75 15.71
C LYS A 452 2.03 -16.31 14.48
N PHE A 453 1.80 -17.61 14.47
CA PHE A 453 1.12 -18.31 13.38
C PHE A 453 -0.04 -19.13 13.91
N GLU A 454 -1.23 -18.89 13.37
CA GLU A 454 -2.45 -19.63 13.75
C GLU A 454 -3.22 -20.03 12.49
N ALA A 455 -3.38 -21.33 12.27
CA ALA A 455 -4.15 -21.87 11.15
C ALA A 455 -5.06 -23.00 11.61
N LYS A 456 -6.02 -23.39 10.77
CA LYS A 456 -6.86 -24.56 11.08
C LYS A 456 -6.13 -25.86 10.78
N HIS A 457 -5.60 -26.02 9.55
CA HIS A 457 -5.10 -27.31 9.06
C HIS A 457 -3.59 -27.34 8.84
N TYR A 458 -2.97 -26.29 8.29
CA TYR A 458 -1.56 -26.34 7.91
C TYR A 458 -0.83 -24.99 8.01
N ILE A 459 0.41 -25.05 8.50
CA ILE A 459 1.37 -23.94 8.51
C ILE A 459 2.68 -24.48 7.89
N GLY A 460 3.06 -23.98 6.71
CA GLY A 460 4.28 -24.44 6.05
C GLY A 460 4.37 -23.98 4.60
N GLY A 461 5.21 -24.62 3.79
CA GLY A 461 5.30 -24.36 2.36
C GLY A 461 4.48 -25.37 1.53
N VAL A 462 4.31 -25.09 0.24
CA VAL A 462 3.82 -26.07 -0.76
C VAL A 462 4.95 -26.52 -1.69
N ASP A 463 4.83 -27.72 -2.27
CA ASP A 463 5.80 -28.23 -3.25
C ASP A 463 5.56 -27.72 -4.69
N LYS A 464 4.39 -27.14 -4.94
CA LYS A 464 3.91 -26.70 -6.26
C LYS A 464 3.32 -25.30 -6.18
N LYS A 465 4.04 -24.34 -6.73
CA LYS A 465 3.59 -22.94 -6.84
C LYS A 465 2.30 -22.80 -7.64
N GLU A 466 1.98 -23.74 -8.53
CA GLU A 466 0.76 -23.76 -9.34
C GLU A 466 -0.50 -23.81 -8.46
N ASN A 467 -0.43 -24.42 -7.27
CA ASN A 467 -1.55 -24.43 -6.34
C ASN A 467 -1.83 -23.02 -5.77
N ILE A 468 -0.77 -22.24 -5.50
CA ILE A 468 -0.89 -20.85 -5.04
C ILE A 468 -1.48 -20.00 -6.17
N ILE A 469 -0.97 -20.17 -7.39
CA ILE A 469 -1.46 -19.46 -8.57
C ILE A 469 -2.94 -19.77 -8.83
N ASP A 470 -3.36 -21.04 -8.83
CA ASP A 470 -4.78 -21.41 -9.00
C ASP A 470 -5.67 -20.78 -7.92
N ALA A 471 -5.19 -20.74 -6.68
CA ALA A 471 -5.91 -20.13 -5.57
C ALA A 471 -6.06 -18.61 -5.72
N MET A 472 -5.05 -17.93 -6.24
CA MET A 472 -5.09 -16.50 -6.54
C MET A 472 -6.03 -16.22 -7.71
N GLU A 473 -5.79 -16.84 -8.86
CA GLU A 473 -6.53 -16.61 -10.12
C GLU A 473 -8.02 -16.94 -10.02
N ASN A 474 -8.37 -17.94 -9.21
CA ASN A 474 -9.75 -18.38 -9.07
C ASN A 474 -10.40 -17.95 -7.75
N TYR A 475 -9.69 -17.13 -6.96
CA TYR A 475 -10.11 -16.70 -5.63
C TYR A 475 -10.50 -17.90 -4.74
N LYS A 476 -9.79 -19.03 -4.88
CA LYS A 476 -10.12 -20.28 -4.22
C LYS A 476 -9.34 -20.45 -2.92
N PRO A 477 -9.95 -21.08 -1.91
CA PRO A 477 -9.19 -21.62 -0.78
C PRO A 477 -8.28 -22.75 -1.25
N ILE A 478 -7.20 -23.01 -0.50
CA ILE A 478 -6.43 -24.25 -0.63
C ILE A 478 -6.83 -25.13 0.57
N PRO A 479 -7.78 -26.07 0.42
CA PRO A 479 -8.29 -26.84 1.56
C PRO A 479 -7.37 -27.99 1.96
N VAL A 480 -6.54 -28.49 1.04
CA VAL A 480 -5.69 -29.66 1.26
C VAL A 480 -4.30 -29.41 0.68
N VAL A 481 -3.27 -29.75 1.45
CA VAL A 481 -1.87 -29.75 1.00
C VAL A 481 -1.42 -31.19 0.87
N ASN A 482 -1.10 -31.61 -0.37
CA ASN A 482 -0.77 -33.01 -0.69
C ASN A 482 0.70 -33.36 -0.46
N LYS A 483 1.58 -32.36 -0.42
CA LYS A 483 2.98 -32.50 -0.03
C LYS A 483 3.42 -31.29 0.76
N TYR A 484 4.13 -31.56 1.84
CA TYR A 484 4.53 -30.56 2.82
C TYR A 484 5.96 -30.11 2.56
N THR A 485 6.18 -28.80 2.56
CA THR A 485 7.51 -28.17 2.59
C THR A 485 7.54 -27.14 3.72
N TYR A 486 8.63 -26.40 3.88
CA TYR A 486 8.82 -25.52 5.03
C TYR A 486 8.35 -24.08 4.77
N LEU A 487 7.77 -23.45 5.80
CA LEU A 487 7.77 -22.01 5.92
C LEU A 487 9.15 -21.59 6.43
N ASN A 488 9.84 -20.73 5.69
CA ASN A 488 11.19 -20.29 6.03
C ASN A 488 11.12 -18.99 6.86
N ILE A 489 11.78 -19.00 8.01
CA ILE A 489 12.05 -17.81 8.83
C ILE A 489 13.56 -17.54 8.87
N GLU A 490 13.96 -16.29 9.06
CA GLU A 490 15.38 -15.95 9.13
C GLU A 490 15.96 -16.29 10.51
N ASP A 491 15.54 -15.58 11.54
CA ASP A 491 15.89 -15.70 12.97
C ASP A 491 14.70 -15.21 13.82
N GLY A 492 14.78 -15.28 15.15
CA GLY A 492 13.79 -14.68 16.05
C GLY A 492 13.03 -15.67 16.92
N ASN A 493 12.14 -15.15 17.76
CA ASN A 493 11.35 -15.94 18.70
C ASN A 493 10.03 -16.40 18.11
N ILE A 494 9.67 -17.67 18.28
CA ILE A 494 8.36 -18.19 17.91
C ILE A 494 7.51 -18.25 19.18
N SER A 495 6.77 -17.18 19.46
CA SER A 495 5.95 -17.05 20.68
C SER A 495 4.53 -17.61 20.54
N LYS A 496 4.08 -17.94 19.33
CA LYS A 496 2.82 -18.66 19.14
C LYS A 496 2.79 -19.45 17.83
N VAL A 497 2.61 -20.76 17.90
CA VAL A 497 2.26 -21.59 16.73
C VAL A 497 1.13 -22.54 17.10
N VAL A 498 0.03 -22.46 16.35
CA VAL A 498 -1.19 -23.22 16.64
C VAL A 498 -1.81 -23.75 15.35
N THR A 499 -2.11 -25.05 15.36
CA THR A 499 -3.09 -25.65 14.45
C THR A 499 -4.28 -26.18 15.25
N THR A 500 -5.51 -25.81 14.85
CA THR A 500 -6.70 -26.15 15.64
C THR A 500 -7.33 -27.50 15.25
N ASP A 501 -7.00 -28.04 14.08
CA ASP A 501 -7.44 -29.38 13.66
C ASP A 501 -6.61 -30.46 14.36
N SER A 502 -7.23 -31.53 14.85
CA SER A 502 -6.58 -32.71 15.44
C SER A 502 -5.50 -33.38 14.57
N ASN A 503 -5.51 -33.13 13.25
CA ASN A 503 -4.51 -33.61 12.29
C ASN A 503 -3.70 -32.48 11.65
N GLY A 504 -3.74 -31.27 12.21
CA GLY A 504 -2.95 -30.14 11.78
C GLY A 504 -1.45 -30.42 11.70
N ILE A 505 -0.78 -29.77 10.75
CA ILE A 505 0.65 -29.95 10.49
C ILE A 505 1.34 -28.60 10.47
N VAL A 506 2.50 -28.54 11.11
CA VAL A 506 3.39 -27.38 11.13
C VAL A 506 4.76 -27.80 10.57
N MET A 507 5.26 -27.06 9.59
CA MET A 507 6.57 -27.26 8.98
C MET A 507 7.34 -25.94 8.99
N LEU A 508 8.31 -25.80 9.89
CA LEU A 508 9.10 -24.57 10.03
C LEU A 508 10.57 -24.83 9.77
N ARG A 509 11.20 -23.93 9.01
CA ARG A 509 12.64 -23.90 8.82
C ARG A 509 13.17 -22.55 9.24
N SER A 510 14.27 -22.54 9.99
CA SER A 510 15.04 -21.32 10.22
C SER A 510 16.36 -21.37 9.44
N ASN A 511 16.83 -20.20 8.99
CA ASN A 511 18.18 -20.03 8.45
C ASN A 511 19.22 -19.79 9.57
N ASN A 512 18.78 -19.45 10.79
CA ASN A 512 19.61 -19.17 11.96
C ASN A 512 19.07 -19.90 13.21
N ASN A 513 19.39 -19.42 14.41
CA ASN A 513 18.92 -20.04 15.63
C ASN A 513 17.39 -19.96 15.75
N MET A 514 16.78 -21.03 16.26
CA MET A 514 15.33 -21.12 16.44
C MET A 514 15.00 -21.23 17.93
N ASN A 515 14.23 -20.28 18.46
CA ASN A 515 13.63 -20.40 19.79
C ASN A 515 12.12 -20.61 19.68
N LEU A 516 11.64 -21.72 20.22
CA LEU A 516 10.23 -22.09 20.24
C LEU A 516 9.70 -21.97 21.66
N ASP A 517 8.93 -20.91 21.93
CA ASP A 517 8.49 -20.52 23.28
C ASP A 517 6.98 -20.19 23.32
N GLY A 518 6.20 -21.03 22.66
CA GLY A 518 4.75 -20.85 22.54
C GLY A 518 4.19 -21.70 21.42
N MET A 519 3.90 -22.97 21.71
CA MET A 519 3.27 -23.87 20.74
C MET A 519 2.12 -24.61 21.39
N SER A 520 0.98 -24.68 20.70
CA SER A 520 -0.18 -25.47 21.14
C SER A 520 -0.74 -26.26 19.95
N GLY A 521 -0.51 -27.57 19.93
CA GLY A 521 -1.21 -28.52 19.05
C GLY A 521 -0.37 -29.33 18.04
N VAL A 522 -0.82 -30.59 17.90
CA VAL A 522 -0.72 -31.55 16.77
C VAL A 522 0.64 -32.13 16.36
N LYS A 523 1.20 -31.76 15.20
CA LYS A 523 2.37 -32.42 14.59
C LYS A 523 3.27 -31.36 13.96
N THR A 524 4.48 -31.24 14.49
CA THR A 524 5.43 -30.22 14.09
C THR A 524 6.71 -30.86 13.58
N ALA A 525 7.18 -30.44 12.41
CA ALA A 525 8.56 -30.65 11.99
C ALA A 525 9.30 -29.31 11.99
N ILE A 526 10.47 -29.30 12.62
CA ILE A 526 11.36 -28.14 12.67
C ILE A 526 12.73 -28.49 12.10
N LEU A 527 13.32 -27.53 11.40
CA LEU A 527 14.63 -27.65 10.78
C LEU A 527 15.41 -26.34 11.01
N SER A 528 16.62 -26.44 11.55
CA SER A 528 17.59 -25.35 11.48
C SER A 528 19.00 -25.90 11.25
N ALA A 529 19.40 -25.91 9.97
CA ALA A 529 20.60 -26.61 9.52
C ALA A 529 21.88 -25.96 10.07
N GLY A 530 22.62 -26.68 10.92
CA GLY A 530 23.90 -26.22 11.50
C GLY A 530 23.74 -24.97 12.39
N LYS A 531 22.68 -24.98 13.22
CA LYS A 531 22.31 -23.90 14.16
C LYS A 531 21.74 -24.46 15.46
N ASP A 532 21.52 -23.58 16.43
CA ASP A 532 20.91 -23.93 17.71
C ASP A 532 19.37 -23.92 17.62
N ILE A 533 18.75 -24.91 18.24
CA ILE A 533 17.31 -25.00 18.44
C ILE A 533 17.04 -25.07 19.94
N VAL A 534 16.19 -24.17 20.44
CA VAL A 534 15.74 -24.16 21.83
C VAL A 534 14.23 -24.39 21.85
N ILE A 535 13.80 -25.41 22.59
CA ILE A 535 12.39 -25.68 22.88
C ILE A 535 12.14 -25.28 24.33
N GLY A 536 11.40 -24.18 24.50
CA GLY A 536 11.09 -23.55 25.77
C GLY A 536 10.03 -24.28 26.60
N ASP A 537 9.59 -23.61 27.66
CA ASP A 537 8.74 -24.21 28.69
C ASP A 537 7.25 -24.17 28.32
N ASP A 538 6.82 -23.19 27.52
CA ASP A 538 5.43 -23.00 27.07
C ASP A 538 5.14 -23.73 25.74
N VAL A 539 5.50 -25.01 25.69
CA VAL A 539 5.38 -25.85 24.49
C VAL A 539 4.50 -27.06 24.79
N HIS A 540 3.32 -27.07 24.19
CA HIS A 540 2.27 -28.09 24.34
C HIS A 540 1.90 -28.71 22.99
N ALA A 541 2.34 -29.93 22.68
CA ALA A 541 2.12 -30.52 21.34
C ALA A 541 1.89 -32.03 21.35
N GLY A 542 1.42 -32.58 20.22
CA GLY A 542 1.34 -34.03 20.06
C GLY A 542 2.71 -34.64 19.74
N LYS A 543 3.41 -34.06 18.75
CA LYS A 543 4.73 -34.52 18.32
C LYS A 543 5.56 -33.39 17.73
N ILE A 544 6.85 -33.35 18.08
CA ILE A 544 7.89 -32.52 17.47
C ILE A 544 8.92 -33.44 16.82
N SER A 545 9.24 -33.19 15.57
CA SER A 545 10.32 -33.85 14.82
C SER A 545 11.37 -32.82 14.46
N VAL A 546 12.57 -32.95 15.04
CA VAL A 546 13.75 -32.17 14.66
C VAL A 546 14.41 -32.86 13.48
N GLN A 547 14.58 -32.14 12.38
CA GLN A 547 15.12 -32.67 11.13
C GLN A 547 16.41 -31.94 10.75
N GLY A 548 17.28 -32.65 10.04
CA GLY A 548 18.55 -32.13 9.54
C GLY A 548 19.62 -31.89 10.61
N GLU A 549 20.77 -31.44 10.15
CA GLU A 549 21.91 -31.07 11.00
C GLU A 549 21.53 -30.00 12.02
N THR A 550 21.86 -30.18 13.30
CA THR A 550 21.64 -29.15 14.34
C THR A 550 22.86 -29.08 15.25
N ASP A 551 23.37 -27.87 15.49
CA ASP A 551 24.56 -27.64 16.31
C ASP A 551 24.25 -27.95 17.77
N ARG A 552 23.12 -27.46 18.30
CA ARG A 552 22.64 -27.76 19.65
C ARG A 552 21.13 -27.78 19.70
N LEU A 553 20.56 -28.84 20.24
CA LEU A 553 19.15 -28.94 20.61
C LEU A 553 19.05 -28.84 22.13
N THR A 554 18.46 -27.76 22.62
CA THR A 554 18.15 -27.56 24.05
C THR A 554 16.66 -27.75 24.26
N VAL A 555 16.30 -28.59 25.22
CA VAL A 555 14.90 -28.90 25.54
C VAL A 555 14.70 -28.74 27.04
N ASN A 556 13.55 -28.23 27.47
CA ASN A 556 13.22 -28.22 28.89
C ASN A 556 13.31 -29.64 29.49
N ASN A 557 14.12 -29.79 30.53
CA ASN A 557 14.38 -31.06 31.21
C ASN A 557 13.32 -31.47 32.24
N ASN A 558 12.36 -30.60 32.57
CA ASN A 558 11.33 -30.94 33.54
C ASN A 558 10.36 -31.99 32.97
N ALA A 559 10.53 -33.24 33.39
CA ALA A 559 9.69 -34.36 32.97
C ALA A 559 8.19 -34.11 33.24
N ASN A 560 7.83 -33.30 34.24
CA ASN A 560 6.42 -32.99 34.55
C ASN A 560 5.87 -31.79 33.75
N ALA A 561 6.67 -31.16 32.89
CA ALA A 561 6.28 -30.00 32.08
C ALA A 561 6.08 -30.33 30.59
N ARG A 562 6.61 -31.46 30.09
CA ARG A 562 6.48 -31.84 28.67
C ARG A 562 5.34 -32.82 28.44
N ASP A 563 4.47 -32.50 27.49
CA ASP A 563 3.32 -33.31 27.08
C ASP A 563 3.41 -33.84 25.64
N TYR A 564 4.55 -33.65 24.97
CA TYR A 564 4.76 -34.01 23.57
C TYR A 564 5.77 -35.16 23.36
N ILE A 565 5.64 -35.85 22.23
CA ILE A 565 6.66 -36.76 21.71
C ILE A 565 7.75 -35.95 21.00
N LEU A 566 9.03 -36.21 21.28
CA LEU A 566 10.16 -35.60 20.58
C LEU A 566 10.96 -36.65 19.80
N ASP A 567 11.05 -36.45 18.48
CA ASP A 567 11.88 -37.23 17.58
C ASP A 567 13.10 -36.41 17.10
N TYR A 568 14.29 -36.99 17.15
CA TYR A 568 15.51 -36.44 16.56
C TYR A 568 16.46 -37.55 16.13
N ILE A 569 17.39 -37.25 15.21
CA ILE A 569 18.44 -38.18 14.80
C ILE A 569 19.68 -37.93 15.66
N ASN A 570 20.11 -38.92 16.43
CA ASN A 570 21.21 -38.77 17.37
C ASN A 570 22.56 -38.68 16.65
N ILE A 571 23.37 -37.67 16.99
CA ILE A 571 24.73 -37.51 16.47
C ILE A 571 25.67 -38.68 16.84
N LYS A 572 25.46 -39.35 17.98
CA LYS A 572 26.31 -40.45 18.44
C LYS A 572 26.35 -41.66 17.49
N ASP A 573 25.18 -42.07 17.03
CA ASP A 573 24.98 -43.34 16.31
C ASP A 573 24.08 -43.23 15.07
N THR A 574 23.63 -42.02 14.73
CA THR A 574 22.70 -41.73 13.62
C THR A 574 21.36 -42.44 13.72
N ALA A 575 21.00 -42.94 14.90
CA ALA A 575 19.71 -43.57 15.14
C ALA A 575 18.62 -42.51 15.38
N LEU A 576 17.40 -42.81 14.94
CA LEU A 576 16.22 -42.06 15.34
C LEU A 576 15.92 -42.35 16.81
N ILE A 577 15.93 -41.31 17.64
CA ILE A 577 15.53 -41.37 19.04
C ILE A 577 14.16 -40.74 19.18
N THR A 578 13.28 -41.43 19.91
CA THR A 578 11.95 -40.96 20.27
C THR A 578 11.85 -40.86 21.79
N ILE A 579 11.63 -39.64 22.29
CA ILE A 579 11.38 -39.35 23.70
C ILE A 579 9.88 -39.19 23.88
N ASN A 580 9.27 -40.07 24.68
CA ASN A 580 7.85 -40.00 25.00
C ASN A 580 7.55 -38.84 25.98
N PRO A 581 6.28 -38.41 26.08
CA PRO A 581 5.84 -37.51 27.14
C PRO A 581 6.31 -38.01 28.52
N GLU A 582 6.62 -37.08 29.41
CA GLU A 582 7.04 -37.37 30.79
C GLU A 582 8.33 -38.20 30.98
N THR A 583 9.03 -38.56 29.90
CA THR A 583 10.28 -39.33 29.98
C THR A 583 11.45 -38.41 30.38
N GLU A 584 12.17 -38.70 31.47
CA GLU A 584 13.36 -37.92 31.84
C GLU A 584 14.44 -37.98 30.75
N ILE A 585 15.00 -36.83 30.36
CA ILE A 585 16.10 -36.77 29.39
C ILE A 585 17.38 -37.14 30.13
N THR A 586 17.96 -38.29 29.79
CA THR A 586 19.17 -38.80 30.44
C THR A 586 20.43 -38.51 29.62
N TYR A 587 21.59 -38.55 30.27
CA TYR A 587 22.89 -38.43 29.59
C TYR A 587 23.12 -39.50 28.53
N GLU A 588 22.53 -40.70 28.67
CA GLU A 588 22.67 -41.79 27.69
C GLU A 588 21.96 -41.47 26.37
N MET A 589 20.92 -40.65 26.41
CA MET A 589 20.18 -40.18 25.22
C MET A 589 20.96 -39.09 24.46
N ALA A 590 21.85 -38.36 25.14
CA ALA A 590 22.63 -37.26 24.57
C ALA A 590 24.09 -37.60 24.22
N ASN A 591 24.73 -38.56 24.92
CA ASN A 591 26.21 -38.68 24.92
C ASN A 591 26.79 -40.10 24.82
N GLY A 592 28.11 -40.14 24.58
CA GLY A 592 29.01 -41.25 24.90
C GLY A 592 29.63 -41.11 26.31
N ASP A 593 30.63 -41.95 26.64
CA ASP A 593 31.24 -41.98 27.97
C ASP A 593 31.68 -40.59 28.49
N ASN A 594 31.47 -40.32 29.78
CA ASN A 594 31.80 -39.07 30.50
C ASN A 594 30.94 -37.83 30.17
N GLY A 595 29.80 -37.98 29.52
CA GLY A 595 28.87 -36.86 29.29
C GLY A 595 29.28 -35.93 28.15
N TRP A 596 30.28 -36.34 27.36
CA TRP A 596 30.71 -35.68 26.13
C TRP A 596 30.19 -36.44 24.92
N ASN A 597 29.92 -35.71 23.84
CA ASN A 597 29.48 -36.35 22.62
C ASN A 597 30.63 -37.11 21.94
N LYS A 598 30.33 -38.28 21.35
CA LYS A 598 31.32 -39.14 20.66
C LYS A 598 30.97 -39.34 19.17
N GLY A 599 30.15 -38.46 18.60
CA GLY A 599 29.69 -38.53 17.21
C GLY A 599 30.39 -37.56 16.26
N VAL A 600 30.33 -37.84 14.96
CA VAL A 600 30.72 -36.90 13.90
C VAL A 600 29.45 -36.22 13.40
N GLN A 601 29.46 -34.89 13.32
CA GLN A 601 28.35 -34.13 12.76
C GLN A 601 28.13 -34.55 11.29
N THR A 602 26.89 -34.87 10.96
CA THR A 602 26.46 -35.16 9.58
C THR A 602 25.29 -34.27 9.24
N LYS A 603 24.99 -34.14 7.94
CA LYS A 603 23.88 -33.31 7.44
C LYS A 603 22.49 -33.65 8.01
N ASP A 604 22.36 -34.80 8.70
CA ASP A 604 21.09 -35.37 9.15
C ASP A 604 20.99 -35.48 10.69
N ASN A 605 22.05 -35.22 11.46
CA ASN A 605 22.07 -35.53 12.91
C ASN A 605 22.09 -34.31 13.84
N THR A 606 21.69 -34.52 15.09
CA THR A 606 21.40 -33.48 16.08
C THR A 606 22.19 -33.74 17.36
N TYR A 607 22.80 -32.69 17.91
CA TYR A 607 23.41 -32.71 19.24
C TYR A 607 22.41 -32.25 20.32
N LEU A 608 21.88 -33.20 21.11
CA LEU A 608 21.02 -32.89 22.27
C LEU A 608 21.88 -32.43 23.47
N VAL A 609 21.54 -31.28 24.04
CA VAL A 609 22.19 -30.73 25.25
C VAL A 609 21.36 -31.10 26.49
N VAL A 610 22.01 -31.67 27.51
CA VAL A 610 21.38 -32.05 28.79
C VAL A 610 21.85 -31.10 29.90
N PRO A 611 20.95 -30.35 30.55
CA PRO A 611 21.24 -29.56 31.75
C PRO A 611 22.01 -30.32 32.83
N GLY A 612 23.10 -29.74 33.34
CA GLY A 612 23.97 -30.33 34.37
C GLY A 612 25.29 -30.93 33.87
N MET A 613 25.58 -30.85 32.57
CA MET A 613 26.92 -31.16 32.02
C MET A 613 28.01 -30.28 32.67
N PRO A 614 29.23 -30.82 32.90
CA PRO A 614 30.40 -29.98 33.14
C PRO A 614 30.60 -29.03 31.94
N GLU A 615 31.01 -27.78 32.17
CA GLU A 615 31.51 -26.93 31.08
C GLU A 615 32.67 -27.64 30.37
N GLU A 616 32.73 -27.50 29.05
CA GLU A 616 33.85 -28.03 28.25
C GLU A 616 35.14 -27.44 28.80
N PRO A 617 36.16 -28.26 29.17
CA PRO A 617 37.44 -27.68 29.52
C PRO A 617 37.86 -26.80 28.33
N PRO A 618 38.33 -25.57 28.58
CA PRO A 618 38.63 -24.64 27.51
C PRO A 618 39.51 -25.33 26.48
N VAL A 619 39.16 -25.21 25.21
CA VAL A 619 40.08 -25.53 24.12
C VAL A 619 41.33 -24.71 24.40
N ASP A 620 42.43 -25.40 24.73
CA ASP A 620 43.74 -24.75 24.85
C ASP A 620 43.94 -23.96 23.56
N PRO A 621 44.23 -22.65 23.61
CA PRO A 621 44.34 -21.85 22.41
C PRO A 621 45.30 -22.58 21.47
N GLU A 622 44.87 -22.83 20.23
CA GLU A 622 45.80 -23.28 19.19
C GLU A 622 47.02 -22.34 19.27
N PRO A 623 48.25 -22.88 19.36
CA PRO A 623 49.41 -22.03 19.46
C PRO A 623 49.36 -21.07 18.28
N VAL A 624 49.34 -19.76 18.58
CA VAL A 624 49.43 -18.72 17.56
C VAL A 624 50.72 -18.98 16.81
N ILE A 625 50.60 -19.55 15.61
CA ILE A 625 51.73 -19.65 14.70
C ILE A 625 51.95 -18.24 14.21
N ASP A 626 52.90 -17.55 14.83
CA ASP A 626 53.44 -16.33 14.26
C ASP A 626 54.12 -16.70 12.94
N ASP A 627 53.45 -16.40 11.81
CA ASP A 627 53.99 -16.59 10.46
C ASP A 627 55.25 -15.71 10.20
N ASN A 628 55.62 -14.82 11.14
CA ASN A 628 56.90 -14.09 11.14
C ASN A 628 58.00 -14.77 11.98
N ASN A 629 57.72 -15.89 12.63
CA ASN A 629 58.76 -16.72 13.23
C ASN A 629 59.57 -17.41 12.12
N GLU A 630 60.86 -17.07 12.01
CA GLU A 630 61.74 -17.62 10.98
C GLU A 630 61.81 -19.16 10.99
N ASN A 631 61.55 -19.80 12.13
CA ASN A 631 61.54 -21.26 12.25
C ASN A 631 60.38 -21.95 11.52
N VAL A 632 59.23 -21.28 11.38
CA VAL A 632 58.04 -21.81 10.67
C VAL A 632 58.24 -21.73 9.15
N LYS A 633 58.94 -20.69 8.66
CA LYS A 633 59.31 -20.55 7.25
C LYS A 633 60.33 -21.59 6.78
N VAL A 634 61.25 -22.02 7.65
CA VAL A 634 62.23 -23.07 7.36
C VAL A 634 61.57 -24.46 7.25
N LEU A 635 60.59 -24.76 8.12
CA LEU A 635 59.84 -26.02 8.09
C LEU A 635 58.92 -26.15 6.86
N ARG A 636 58.20 -25.08 6.47
CA ARG A 636 57.36 -25.08 5.24
C ARG A 636 58.18 -25.20 3.94
N ASN A 637 59.45 -24.83 3.93
CA ASN A 637 60.36 -25.04 2.79
C ASN A 637 60.91 -26.48 2.70
N LEU A 638 60.90 -27.24 3.81
CA LEU A 638 61.34 -28.65 3.86
C LEU A 638 60.21 -29.65 3.53
N GLU A 639 58.94 -29.23 3.58
CA GLU A 639 57.79 -30.04 3.17
C GLU A 639 57.49 -29.97 1.66
N LYS A 640 58.25 -29.18 0.89
CA LYS A 640 58.19 -29.24 -0.58
C LYS A 640 58.79 -30.55 -1.08
N ASN A 641 57.92 -31.39 -1.64
CA ASN A 641 58.24 -32.62 -2.35
C ASN A 641 59.51 -32.48 -3.24
N PRO A 642 60.59 -33.27 -3.01
CA PRO A 642 61.87 -33.13 -3.71
C PRO A 642 61.83 -33.47 -5.22
N VAL A 643 60.68 -33.80 -5.79
CA VAL A 643 60.56 -34.24 -7.20
C VAL A 643 60.02 -33.13 -8.12
N ALA A 644 59.60 -31.97 -7.61
CA ALA A 644 58.92 -30.95 -8.42
C ALA A 644 59.61 -29.57 -8.54
N SER A 645 60.80 -29.34 -7.97
CA SER A 645 61.47 -28.02 -8.08
C SER A 645 62.96 -28.05 -8.44
N ALA A 646 63.45 -29.16 -9.03
CA ALA A 646 64.73 -29.19 -9.72
C ALA A 646 64.62 -28.59 -11.13
N ILE A 647 64.06 -27.39 -11.25
CA ILE A 647 64.22 -26.53 -12.43
C ILE A 647 64.45 -25.11 -11.91
N ASP A 648 65.71 -24.72 -11.97
CA ASP A 648 66.22 -23.36 -12.08
C ASP A 648 66.35 -22.53 -10.80
N ALA A 649 67.56 -22.55 -10.22
CA ALA A 649 68.23 -21.31 -9.78
C ALA A 649 69.72 -21.58 -9.51
N ASN A 650 70.56 -21.22 -10.49
CA ASN A 650 71.88 -20.69 -10.19
C ASN A 650 71.69 -19.48 -9.26
N GLN A 651 72.04 -19.59 -7.98
CA GLN A 651 72.90 -18.60 -7.31
C GLN A 651 73.18 -18.96 -5.84
N VAL A 652 74.45 -18.81 -5.51
CA VAL A 652 75.14 -19.05 -4.25
C VAL A 652 74.83 -17.91 -3.27
N TYR A 653 74.63 -18.19 -1.97
CA TYR A 653 75.13 -17.28 -0.92
C TYR A 653 75.44 -17.99 0.41
N THR A 654 76.58 -17.61 0.96
CA THR A 654 77.27 -18.06 2.18
C THR A 654 76.68 -17.45 3.48
N PRO A 655 76.89 -18.09 4.66
CA PRO A 655 76.20 -17.75 5.91
C PRO A 655 76.94 -16.72 6.77
N VAL A 656 76.19 -15.96 7.59
CA VAL A 656 76.72 -15.18 8.72
C VAL A 656 76.04 -15.68 10.00
N ALA A 657 76.89 -16.04 10.97
CA ALA A 657 76.53 -16.49 12.30
C ALA A 657 76.17 -15.30 13.21
N PHE A 658 75.26 -15.53 14.16
CA PHE A 658 75.21 -14.75 15.40
C PHE A 658 75.29 -15.71 16.59
N ALA A 659 76.30 -15.44 17.42
CA ALA A 659 76.49 -16.03 18.73
C ALA A 659 75.47 -15.45 19.72
N ALA A 660 75.00 -16.28 20.64
CA ALA A 660 74.44 -15.81 21.90
C ALA A 660 75.01 -16.68 23.03
N ASP A 661 75.48 -15.95 24.04
CA ASP A 661 76.29 -16.34 25.17
C ASP A 661 75.53 -17.25 26.15
N LEU A 662 76.29 -18.07 26.86
CA LEU A 662 75.88 -19.08 27.81
C LEU A 662 76.15 -18.56 29.22
N ASP A 663 75.12 -18.38 30.04
CA ASP A 663 75.27 -18.27 31.49
C ASP A 663 74.36 -19.28 32.21
N GLU A 664 75.05 -20.29 32.77
CA GLU A 664 74.83 -21.09 33.98
C GLU A 664 73.40 -21.28 34.55
N GLU A 665 72.84 -22.49 34.39
CA GLU A 665 72.64 -23.50 35.46
C GLU A 665 71.67 -24.63 35.02
N ILE A 666 72.16 -25.87 35.12
CA ILE A 666 71.45 -27.17 35.14
C ILE A 666 70.68 -27.59 33.87
N ASP A 667 71.40 -28.32 33.00
CA ASP A 667 70.93 -29.04 31.82
C ASP A 667 70.22 -30.37 32.20
N THR A 668 68.90 -30.45 32.03
CA THR A 668 68.14 -31.71 32.01
C THR A 668 67.47 -31.96 30.65
N GLY A 669 68.11 -31.52 29.56
CA GLY A 669 67.57 -31.55 28.21
C GLY A 669 67.82 -32.86 27.44
N VAL A 670 66.81 -33.27 26.70
CA VAL A 670 66.88 -34.28 25.65
C VAL A 670 67.72 -33.74 24.48
N ARG A 671 68.81 -34.40 24.10
CA ARG A 671 69.66 -33.97 22.96
C ARG A 671 69.34 -34.77 21.71
N LYS A 672 69.14 -34.06 20.59
CA LYS A 672 68.96 -34.66 19.27
C LYS A 672 70.28 -34.61 18.51
N ASN A 673 70.74 -35.76 18.04
CA ASN A 673 71.96 -35.85 17.25
C ASN A 673 71.70 -35.38 15.80
N VAL A 674 72.78 -35.08 15.09
CA VAL A 674 72.76 -34.60 13.69
C VAL A 674 72.12 -35.63 12.73
N ASP A 675 71.98 -36.89 13.15
CA ASP A 675 71.31 -37.97 12.42
C ASP A 675 69.81 -38.14 12.75
N GLY A 676 69.27 -37.32 13.65
CA GLY A 676 67.85 -37.34 14.04
C GLY A 676 67.49 -38.29 15.19
N SER A 677 68.44 -39.03 15.76
CA SER A 677 68.20 -39.83 16.97
C SER A 677 68.16 -38.98 18.25
N VAL A 678 67.42 -39.43 19.27
CA VAL A 678 67.17 -38.71 20.52
C VAL A 678 67.70 -39.50 21.72
N THR A 679 68.54 -38.86 22.56
CA THR A 679 69.00 -39.45 23.84
C THR A 679 68.44 -38.66 25.02
N VAL A 680 67.78 -39.35 25.96
CA VAL A 680 67.21 -38.79 27.19
C VAL A 680 68.13 -39.11 28.37
N VAL A 681 68.62 -38.09 29.07
CA VAL A 681 69.39 -38.24 30.33
C VAL A 681 68.46 -37.91 31.50
N ARG A 682 68.31 -38.82 32.47
CA ARG A 682 67.51 -38.56 33.69
C ARG A 682 68.38 -37.91 34.78
N PRO A 683 67.85 -36.93 35.54
CA PRO A 683 68.57 -36.28 36.63
C PRO A 683 68.70 -37.19 37.86
N PHE A 684 69.88 -37.19 38.47
CA PHE A 684 70.16 -37.83 39.76
C PHE A 684 70.18 -36.75 40.85
N THR A 685 69.31 -36.86 41.86
CA THR A 685 69.24 -35.95 43.01
C THR A 685 70.00 -36.54 44.21
N PRO A 686 70.92 -35.81 44.85
CA PRO A 686 71.42 -36.15 46.19
C PRO A 686 70.92 -35.21 47.29
N ASN A 687 70.44 -35.83 48.36
CA ASN A 687 69.97 -35.35 49.67
C ASN A 687 70.65 -34.09 50.26
N ASN A 688 69.85 -33.09 50.65
CA ASN A 688 69.44 -32.80 52.05
C ASN A 688 68.54 -31.56 52.11
#